data_AF-A0AAE4UZI4-F1
#
_entry.id   AF-A0AAE4UZI4-F1
#
_cell.length_a   1.000
_cell.length_b   1.000
_cell.length_c   1.000
_cell.angle_alpha   90.00
_cell.angle_beta   90.00
_cell.angle_gamma   90.00
#
_symmetry.space_group_name_H-M   'P 1'
#
loop_
_entity.id
_entity.type
_entity.pdbx_description
1 polymer ?
#
loop_
_entity_poly.entity_id
_entity_poly.type
_entity_poly.pdbx_seq_one_letter_code
_entity_poly.pdbx_strand_id
1 'polypeptide(L)'
;MNRKTVFRNLAIVAGILLVIYAFSYFGNDTRGFKGVDTSVAIAQLDANNVEKAQIDDREQQLRLWLKDGNDATGGETEILAKYPEAASEQIFTEISDKGLASYNTTVTQESWLTSILLFVLPMVILLGIFFFVMSRMQGGGRGGVMGFGKSKAKQLNKDMPKTTFADVAGADEAVEELYEIKDFLQNPMRYQSLGAKIPRGVLLYGPPGTGKTLLARAVAGEAGVPFFTISGSDFVEMFVGVGASRVRDMFEQAKQNSPCIIFVDEIDAVGRQRGAGLGGGHDEREQTLNQLLVEMDGFGDRTGVILIAATNRPDILDPALLRPGRFDRQIPVGAPDLAGRRAILKVHSQGKPIDQHADLEGLAKRTVGMSGADLANVINEAALLTARENGTVITEAALEESVDRVVGGPRRKSRIISEHEKKITAYHEGGHTLAAWAMPDIEPVYKVTILARGRTGGHAMTVPEDDKGLMTRSEMIARLVMAMGGRAAEELVFHEPTTGASSDIDMATKIARSMVTEYGMSAKLGAVRYGQEGGDPFLGRSMGQQSDYSHEVAREIDEEVRNLIEAAHTEAWAILNEYRDVLDILATELLERETLTRKDLEKIFHSVEKRPRITAFNDFGHRTPSDKPPVKTPRELAVERGEPLPQHQPEPVFAHQQSSQQAQPQQQYPQPVAPANGYPQPDPSRPQGGIAQPRPDYGAPAGWSAPGWPPRDSGGQGQEGRYSGTPNPGNEWNPPHEQRPSGDEDPQTRPWRGPDGSN
;
A
#
# COMPACT_ATOMS: atom_id res chain seq x y z
N MET A 1 -26.00 -32.04 10.70
CA MET A 1 -25.52 -33.41 10.40
C MET A 1 -26.21 -34.41 11.32
N ASN A 2 -26.55 -35.61 10.84
CA ASN A 2 -27.28 -36.59 11.63
C ASN A 2 -26.33 -37.28 12.64
N ARG A 3 -26.56 -37.10 13.96
CA ARG A 3 -25.65 -37.59 15.03
C ARG A 3 -25.38 -39.10 14.90
N LYS A 4 -26.40 -39.91 14.56
CA LYS A 4 -26.25 -41.37 14.41
C LYS A 4 -25.23 -41.77 13.34
N THR A 5 -25.13 -41.03 12.23
CA THR A 5 -24.12 -41.31 11.20
C THR A 5 -22.71 -40.89 11.60
N VAL A 6 -22.56 -39.82 12.40
CA VAL A 6 -21.24 -39.38 12.88
C VAL A 6 -20.67 -40.38 13.88
N PHE A 7 -21.47 -40.81 14.87
CA PHE A 7 -21.04 -41.82 15.85
C PHE A 7 -20.71 -43.17 15.21
N ARG A 8 -21.50 -43.64 14.23
CA ARG A 8 -21.18 -44.90 13.52
C ARG A 8 -19.85 -44.81 12.77
N ASN A 9 -19.58 -43.68 12.10
CA ASN A 9 -18.33 -43.52 11.37
C ASN A 9 -17.12 -43.42 12.32
N LEU A 10 -17.24 -42.70 13.44
CA LEU A 10 -16.20 -42.63 14.47
C LEU A 10 -15.91 -44.02 15.09
N ALA A 11 -16.94 -44.82 15.37
CA ALA A 11 -16.78 -46.17 15.92
C ALA A 11 -16.03 -47.10 14.95
N ILE A 12 -16.27 -46.98 13.63
CA ILE A 12 -15.53 -47.75 12.61
C ILE A 12 -14.06 -47.32 12.56
N VAL A 13 -13.76 -46.02 12.57
CA VAL A 13 -12.38 -45.51 12.59
C VAL A 13 -11.65 -45.94 13.87
N ALA A 14 -12.30 -45.84 15.03
CA ALA A 14 -11.73 -46.30 16.30
C ALA A 14 -11.45 -47.80 16.30
N GLY A 15 -12.32 -48.62 15.73
CA GLY A 15 -12.11 -50.06 15.57
C GLY A 15 -10.90 -50.38 14.68
N ILE A 16 -10.74 -49.69 13.55
CA ILE A 16 -9.57 -49.85 12.66
C ILE A 16 -8.27 -49.46 13.39
N LEU A 17 -8.27 -48.33 14.09
CA LEU A 17 -7.11 -47.89 14.88
C LEU A 17 -6.75 -48.88 16.00
N LEU A 18 -7.74 -49.50 16.65
CA LEU A 18 -7.51 -50.54 17.65
C LEU A 18 -6.89 -51.81 17.05
N VAL A 19 -7.30 -52.22 15.85
CA VAL A 19 -6.70 -53.38 15.15
C VAL A 19 -5.26 -53.08 14.72
N ILE A 20 -5.00 -51.87 14.19
CA ILE A 20 -3.63 -51.42 13.84
C ILE A 20 -2.75 -51.37 15.10
N TYR A 21 -3.25 -50.81 16.20
CA TYR A 21 -2.55 -50.77 17.47
C TYR A 21 -2.26 -52.17 18.01
N ALA A 22 -3.24 -53.09 17.99
CA ALA A 22 -3.04 -54.47 18.41
C ALA A 22 -1.98 -55.18 17.55
N PHE A 23 -2.01 -55.01 16.22
CA PHE A 23 -1.01 -55.60 15.32
C PHE A 23 0.40 -55.05 15.59
N SER A 24 0.54 -53.73 15.78
CA SER A 24 1.80 -53.09 16.19
C SER A 24 2.24 -53.53 17.60
N TYR A 25 1.31 -53.82 18.49
CA TYR A 25 1.59 -54.24 19.87
C TYR A 25 2.10 -55.68 19.94
N PHE A 26 1.55 -56.60 19.15
CA PHE A 26 1.97 -58.01 19.15
C PHE A 26 3.12 -58.33 18.19
N GLY A 27 3.43 -57.45 17.23
CA GLY A 27 4.48 -57.67 16.22
C GLY A 27 5.90 -57.21 16.60
N ASN A 28 6.16 -56.73 17.81
CA ASN A 28 7.45 -56.12 18.17
C ASN A 28 8.28 -56.98 19.13
N ASP A 29 9.22 -57.76 18.57
CA ASP A 29 10.05 -58.78 19.24
C ASP A 29 11.33 -58.23 19.90
N THR A 30 11.44 -56.91 20.09
CA THR A 30 12.58 -56.25 20.76
C THR A 30 12.27 -55.84 22.21
N ARG A 31 11.04 -56.07 22.68
CA ARG A 31 10.51 -55.50 23.94
C ARG A 31 11.14 -55.99 25.25
N GLY A 32 11.95 -57.05 25.22
CA GLY A 32 12.71 -57.53 26.39
C GLY A 32 14.06 -56.83 26.58
N PHE A 33 14.63 -56.25 25.51
CA PHE A 33 15.99 -55.73 25.54
C PHE A 33 16.05 -54.26 25.93
N LYS A 34 17.02 -53.91 26.77
CA LYS A 34 17.32 -52.52 27.10
C LYS A 34 18.19 -51.89 26.03
N GLY A 35 17.70 -50.80 25.44
CA GLY A 35 18.49 -49.97 24.52
C GLY A 35 19.68 -49.35 25.24
N VAL A 36 20.89 -49.59 24.73
CA VAL A 36 22.15 -48.99 25.22
C VAL A 36 22.95 -48.40 24.05
N ASP A 37 23.83 -47.46 24.37
CA ASP A 37 24.73 -46.88 23.36
C ASP A 37 25.73 -47.93 22.85
N THR A 38 26.13 -47.79 21.57
CA THR A 38 27.07 -48.70 20.90
C THR A 38 28.40 -48.81 21.65
N SER A 39 28.87 -47.71 22.26
CA SER A 39 30.07 -47.69 23.10
C SER A 39 29.94 -48.56 24.36
N VAL A 40 28.76 -48.63 24.97
CA VAL A 40 28.50 -49.49 26.14
C VAL A 40 28.50 -50.96 25.73
N ALA A 41 27.90 -51.30 24.58
CA ALA A 41 27.91 -52.66 24.05
C ALA A 41 29.33 -53.15 23.68
N ILE A 42 30.13 -52.31 23.01
CA ILE A 42 31.54 -52.62 22.72
C ILE A 42 32.34 -52.76 24.02
N ALA A 43 32.14 -51.88 25.01
CA ALA A 43 32.80 -52.01 26.31
C ALA A 43 32.43 -53.30 27.06
N GLN A 44 31.20 -53.83 26.91
CA GLN A 44 30.83 -55.14 27.47
C GLN A 44 31.49 -56.31 26.73
N LEU A 45 31.68 -56.19 25.41
CA LEU A 45 32.44 -57.16 24.61
C LEU A 45 33.92 -57.14 25.02
N ASP A 46 34.56 -55.98 25.12
CA ASP A 46 35.95 -55.82 25.60
C ASP A 46 36.16 -56.37 27.01
N ALA A 47 35.18 -56.19 27.90
CA ALA A 47 35.22 -56.71 29.27
C ALA A 47 34.99 -58.24 29.37
N ASN A 48 34.78 -58.95 28.26
CA ASN A 48 34.39 -60.38 28.23
C ASN A 48 33.13 -60.70 29.06
N ASN A 49 32.25 -59.71 29.29
CA ASN A 49 31.02 -59.86 30.08
C ASN A 49 29.84 -60.42 29.25
N VAL A 50 29.99 -60.52 27.94
CA VAL A 50 29.00 -61.16 27.06
C VAL A 50 29.08 -62.69 27.15
N GLU A 51 27.93 -63.35 27.26
CA GLU A 51 27.79 -64.81 27.14
C GLU A 51 27.36 -65.21 25.73
N LYS A 52 26.38 -64.50 25.17
CA LYS A 52 25.81 -64.74 23.85
C LYS A 52 25.60 -63.42 23.10
N ALA A 53 25.81 -63.46 21.79
CA ALA A 53 25.52 -62.34 20.89
C ALA A 53 24.58 -62.77 19.75
N GLN A 54 23.69 -61.89 19.32
CA GLN A 54 22.89 -62.06 18.11
C GLN A 54 22.96 -60.78 17.27
N ILE A 55 23.31 -60.96 16.00
CA ILE A 55 23.44 -59.87 15.02
C ILE A 55 22.19 -59.91 14.14
N ASP A 56 21.32 -58.91 14.29
CA ASP A 56 20.15 -58.69 13.43
C ASP A 56 20.58 -57.75 12.28
N ASP A 57 21.01 -58.38 11.18
CA ASP A 57 21.75 -57.73 10.08
C ASP A 57 20.92 -56.66 9.35
N ARG A 58 19.67 -56.98 9.01
CA ARG A 58 18.75 -56.08 8.27
C ARG A 58 18.32 -54.88 9.11
N GLU A 59 18.13 -55.07 10.41
CA GLU A 59 17.73 -54.05 11.36
C GLU A 59 18.91 -53.22 11.91
N GLN A 60 20.15 -53.66 11.63
CA GLN A 60 21.41 -53.09 12.11
C GLN A 60 21.49 -53.04 13.65
N GLN A 61 21.12 -54.15 14.29
CA GLN A 61 21.03 -54.26 15.76
C GLN A 61 21.89 -55.41 16.30
N LEU A 62 22.55 -55.14 17.40
CA LEU A 62 23.34 -56.11 18.15
C LEU A 62 22.65 -56.37 19.48
N ARG A 63 22.13 -57.60 19.67
CA ARG A 63 21.58 -58.06 20.94
C ARG A 63 22.65 -58.84 21.70
N LEU A 64 22.90 -58.47 22.94
CA LEU A 64 23.87 -59.13 23.81
C LEU A 64 23.17 -59.62 25.08
N TRP A 65 23.48 -60.87 25.45
CA TRP A 65 23.17 -61.42 26.76
C TRP A 65 24.46 -61.39 27.59
N LEU A 66 24.41 -60.71 28.73
CA LEU A 66 25.51 -60.52 29.65
C LEU A 66 25.45 -61.55 30.78
N LYS A 67 26.63 -61.90 31.31
CA LYS A 67 26.77 -62.78 32.47
C LYS A 67 26.26 -62.08 33.73
N ASP A 68 26.68 -60.82 33.92
CA ASP A 68 26.24 -59.96 35.01
C ASP A 68 25.85 -58.56 34.48
N GLY A 69 24.74 -58.01 34.97
CA GLY A 69 24.35 -56.62 34.72
C GLY A 69 25.17 -55.64 35.56
N ASN A 70 25.43 -54.44 35.04
CA ASN A 70 26.20 -53.40 35.74
C ASN A 70 25.51 -52.03 35.68
N ASP A 71 26.06 -51.01 36.34
CA ASP A 71 25.47 -49.67 36.38
C ASP A 71 25.34 -49.03 34.98
N ALA A 72 26.24 -49.33 34.04
CA ALA A 72 26.19 -48.81 32.66
C ALA A 72 25.10 -49.49 31.82
N THR A 73 24.73 -50.74 32.12
CA THR A 73 23.51 -51.39 31.61
C THR A 73 22.30 -51.16 32.51
N GLY A 74 22.48 -50.42 33.61
CA GLY A 74 21.53 -50.19 34.69
C GLY A 74 20.86 -51.48 35.18
N GLY A 75 21.68 -52.49 35.48
CA GLY A 75 21.27 -53.77 36.09
C GLY A 75 20.75 -54.85 35.15
N GLU A 76 20.42 -54.51 33.90
CA GLU A 76 19.87 -55.49 32.94
C GLU A 76 20.97 -56.34 32.30
N THR A 77 20.67 -57.62 32.06
CA THR A 77 21.53 -58.59 31.36
C THR A 77 21.22 -58.71 29.86
N GLU A 78 20.02 -58.31 29.42
CA GLU A 78 19.63 -58.29 28.00
C GLU A 78 19.71 -56.86 27.44
N ILE A 79 20.78 -56.57 26.67
CA ILE A 79 21.02 -55.26 26.08
C ILE A 79 20.96 -55.28 24.54
N LEU A 80 20.55 -54.16 23.96
CA LEU A 80 20.45 -53.98 22.52
C LEU A 80 21.11 -52.66 22.13
N ALA A 81 22.12 -52.74 21.27
CA ALA A 81 22.75 -51.59 20.65
C ALA A 81 22.45 -51.54 19.15
N LYS A 82 22.58 -50.36 18.55
CA LYS A 82 22.50 -50.17 17.10
C LYS A 82 23.88 -49.81 16.56
N TYR A 83 24.17 -50.21 15.34
CA TYR A 83 25.43 -49.90 14.67
C TYR A 83 25.18 -49.43 13.22
N PRO A 84 26.06 -48.63 12.62
CA PRO A 84 25.94 -48.27 11.21
C PRO A 84 26.36 -49.46 10.32
N GLU A 85 25.70 -49.64 9.17
CA GLU A 85 25.99 -50.72 8.22
C GLU A 85 27.48 -50.93 7.91
N ALA A 86 28.24 -49.84 7.75
CA ALA A 86 29.67 -49.88 7.47
C ALA A 86 30.55 -50.48 8.61
N ALA A 87 30.00 -50.68 9.81
CA ALA A 87 30.66 -51.32 10.94
C ALA A 87 30.25 -52.80 11.12
N SER A 88 29.38 -53.34 10.27
CA SER A 88 28.88 -54.73 10.39
C SER A 88 30.01 -55.76 10.36
N GLU A 89 30.94 -55.66 9.40
CA GLU A 89 32.12 -56.55 9.30
C GLU A 89 33.00 -56.44 10.54
N GLN A 90 33.25 -55.23 11.04
CA GLN A 90 34.09 -54.99 12.22
C GLN A 90 33.46 -55.63 13.47
N ILE A 91 32.16 -55.43 13.68
CA ILE A 91 31.42 -56.00 14.81
C ILE A 91 31.33 -57.53 14.69
N PHE A 92 31.14 -58.07 13.50
CA PHE A 92 31.17 -59.52 13.26
C PHE A 92 32.53 -60.12 13.62
N THR A 93 33.64 -59.50 13.16
CA THR A 93 35.01 -59.94 13.49
C THR A 93 35.30 -59.83 15.00
N GLU A 94 34.91 -58.74 15.64
CA GLU A 94 35.12 -58.55 17.08
C GLU A 94 34.37 -59.59 17.93
N ILE A 95 33.18 -60.00 17.48
CA ILE A 95 32.36 -61.05 18.11
C ILE A 95 32.92 -62.45 17.83
N SER A 96 33.48 -62.71 16.64
CA SER A 96 34.10 -64.01 16.33
C SER A 96 35.41 -64.23 17.08
N ASP A 97 36.24 -63.19 17.19
CA ASP A 97 37.58 -63.30 17.78
C ASP A 97 37.56 -63.46 19.30
N LYS A 98 36.48 -63.01 19.97
CA LYS A 98 36.32 -63.07 21.43
C LYS A 98 35.78 -64.41 21.98
N GLY A 99 35.55 -65.41 21.11
CA GLY A 99 35.32 -66.80 21.54
C GLY A 99 34.07 -67.04 22.39
N LEU A 100 32.97 -66.34 22.08
CA LEU A 100 31.70 -66.41 22.82
C LEU A 100 31.04 -67.80 22.79
N ALA A 101 30.26 -68.13 23.82
CA ALA A 101 29.65 -69.46 23.98
C ALA A 101 28.64 -69.80 22.87
N SER A 102 27.95 -68.78 22.34
CA SER A 102 27.27 -68.86 21.04
C SER A 102 27.11 -67.46 20.44
N TYR A 103 27.28 -67.36 19.12
CA TYR A 103 26.85 -66.20 18.34
C TYR A 103 26.03 -66.66 17.14
N ASN A 104 25.06 -65.85 16.72
CA ASN A 104 24.19 -66.15 15.58
C ASN A 104 23.88 -64.87 14.79
N THR A 105 23.77 -64.99 13.46
CA THR A 105 23.36 -63.88 12.59
C THR A 105 21.98 -64.19 12.03
N THR A 106 21.01 -63.36 12.38
CA THR A 106 19.61 -63.49 11.98
C THR A 106 19.30 -62.44 10.92
N VAL A 107 19.09 -62.90 9.68
CA VAL A 107 18.58 -62.05 8.61
C VAL A 107 17.06 -62.16 8.61
N THR A 108 16.36 -61.15 9.14
CA THR A 108 14.89 -61.12 9.16
C THR A 108 14.35 -61.12 7.73
N GLN A 109 13.82 -62.26 7.29
CA GLN A 109 13.05 -62.35 6.05
C GLN A 109 11.63 -61.88 6.33
N GLU A 110 11.30 -60.65 5.96
CA GLU A 110 9.90 -60.23 5.87
C GLU A 110 9.12 -61.21 4.99
N SER A 111 8.00 -61.73 5.49
CA SER A 111 7.14 -62.56 4.65
C SER A 111 6.62 -61.70 3.50
N TRP A 112 6.92 -62.09 2.26
CA TRP A 112 6.47 -61.37 1.07
C TRP A 112 4.94 -61.13 1.06
N LEU A 113 4.18 -62.04 1.67
CA LEU A 113 2.74 -61.91 1.91
C LEU A 113 2.41 -60.78 2.89
N THR A 114 3.17 -60.60 3.98
CA THR A 114 2.95 -59.49 4.93
C THR A 114 3.31 -58.15 4.32
N SER A 115 4.40 -58.06 3.54
CA SER A 115 4.79 -56.80 2.89
C SER A 115 3.81 -56.41 1.77
N ILE A 116 3.32 -57.38 0.97
CA ILE A 116 2.23 -57.15 0.01
C ILE A 116 0.95 -56.74 0.74
N LEU A 117 0.56 -57.40 1.83
CA LEU A 117 -0.64 -57.05 2.57
C LEU A 117 -0.55 -55.63 3.16
N LEU A 118 0.56 -55.27 3.78
CA LEU A 118 0.76 -53.93 4.35
C LEU A 118 0.78 -52.82 3.30
N PHE A 119 1.22 -53.09 2.07
CA PHE A 119 1.25 -52.10 0.99
C PHE A 119 -0.07 -52.03 0.18
N VAL A 120 -0.70 -53.18 -0.06
CA VAL A 120 -1.93 -53.29 -0.87
C VAL A 120 -3.19 -53.02 -0.05
N LEU A 121 -3.26 -53.43 1.23
CA LEU A 121 -4.45 -53.23 2.06
C LEU A 121 -4.81 -51.73 2.22
N PRO A 122 -3.89 -50.78 2.49
CA PRO A 122 -4.22 -49.36 2.53
C PRO A 122 -4.73 -48.84 1.18
N MET A 123 -4.14 -49.29 0.07
CA MET A 123 -4.56 -48.89 -1.28
C MET A 123 -5.96 -49.44 -1.64
N VAL A 124 -6.26 -50.68 -1.25
CA VAL A 124 -7.60 -51.29 -1.41
C VAL A 124 -8.64 -50.63 -0.52
N ILE A 125 -8.29 -50.27 0.73
CA ILE A 125 -9.17 -49.51 1.63
C ILE A 125 -9.44 -48.12 1.04
N LEU A 126 -8.42 -47.44 0.53
CA LEU A 126 -8.56 -46.11 -0.09
C LEU A 126 -9.42 -46.18 -1.36
N LEU A 127 -9.21 -47.17 -2.23
CA LEU A 127 -10.06 -47.41 -3.41
C LEU A 127 -11.49 -47.79 -3.03
N GLY A 128 -11.69 -48.60 -1.99
CA GLY A 128 -13.00 -48.96 -1.48
C GLY A 128 -13.76 -47.76 -0.92
N ILE A 129 -13.09 -46.90 -0.15
CA ILE A 129 -13.64 -45.63 0.33
C ILE A 129 -13.93 -44.69 -0.85
N PHE A 130 -13.03 -44.59 -1.83
CA PHE A 130 -13.21 -43.78 -3.03
C PHE A 130 -14.46 -44.21 -3.82
N PHE A 131 -14.64 -45.51 -4.08
CA PHE A 131 -15.85 -46.05 -4.72
C PHE A 131 -17.12 -45.86 -3.86
N PHE A 132 -17.02 -45.98 -2.53
CA PHE A 132 -18.14 -45.73 -1.61
C PHE A 132 -18.55 -44.26 -1.54
N VAL A 133 -17.60 -43.33 -1.68
CA VAL A 133 -17.86 -41.88 -1.79
C VAL A 133 -18.42 -41.53 -3.16
N MET A 134 -17.84 -42.02 -4.25
CA MET A 134 -18.34 -41.87 -5.63
C MET A 134 -19.80 -42.34 -5.76
N SER A 135 -20.10 -43.57 -5.33
CA SER A 135 -21.45 -44.14 -5.40
C SER A 135 -22.48 -43.36 -4.58
N ARG A 136 -22.06 -42.68 -3.50
CA ARG A 136 -22.92 -41.76 -2.74
C ARG A 136 -23.03 -40.36 -3.34
N MET A 137 -22.00 -39.86 -4.01
CA MET A 137 -22.07 -38.60 -4.76
C MET A 137 -22.97 -38.71 -6.00
N GLN A 138 -23.04 -39.89 -6.62
CA GLN A 138 -23.87 -40.12 -7.80
C GLN A 138 -25.33 -40.47 -7.48
N GLY A 139 -25.60 -41.03 -6.29
CA GLY A 139 -26.93 -41.51 -5.89
C GLY A 139 -27.84 -40.49 -5.16
N GLY A 140 -27.46 -39.21 -5.10
CA GLY A 140 -28.04 -38.23 -4.16
C GLY A 140 -28.49 -36.89 -4.75
N GLY A 141 -29.42 -36.89 -5.71
CA GLY A 141 -30.22 -35.71 -6.05
C GLY A 141 -29.59 -34.67 -6.99
N ARG A 142 -30.00 -34.71 -8.27
CA ARG A 142 -30.08 -33.57 -9.20
C ARG A 142 -28.85 -32.65 -9.29
N GLY A 143 -27.70 -33.20 -9.73
CA GLY A 143 -26.54 -32.39 -10.12
C GLY A 143 -25.23 -33.17 -10.09
N GLY A 144 -24.96 -33.97 -11.13
CA GLY A 144 -23.67 -34.64 -11.29
C GLY A 144 -22.52 -33.68 -11.60
N VAL A 145 -21.33 -34.25 -11.85
CA VAL A 145 -20.02 -33.58 -12.01
C VAL A 145 -19.97 -32.38 -12.97
N MET A 146 -20.95 -32.25 -13.88
CA MET A 146 -21.23 -31.04 -14.69
C MET A 146 -21.61 -29.77 -13.89
N GLY A 147 -21.85 -29.87 -12.58
CA GLY A 147 -22.18 -28.72 -11.72
C GLY A 147 -21.01 -27.78 -11.39
N PHE A 148 -19.77 -28.16 -11.70
CA PHE A 148 -18.57 -27.41 -11.30
C PHE A 148 -18.38 -26.06 -12.05
N GLY A 149 -19.06 -25.88 -13.19
CA GLY A 149 -18.96 -24.68 -14.03
C GLY A 149 -20.07 -23.64 -13.84
N LYS A 150 -21.05 -23.87 -12.96
CA LYS A 150 -21.98 -22.83 -12.51
C LYS A 150 -21.64 -22.48 -11.09
N SER A 151 -21.12 -21.27 -10.88
CA SER A 151 -20.75 -20.81 -9.56
C SER A 151 -21.97 -20.92 -8.62
N LYS A 152 -21.80 -21.56 -7.46
CA LYS A 152 -22.60 -21.18 -6.29
C LYS A 152 -22.00 -19.89 -5.72
N ALA A 153 -21.92 -18.86 -6.56
CA ALA A 153 -21.51 -17.55 -6.10
C ALA A 153 -22.42 -17.16 -4.94
N LYS A 154 -21.78 -16.66 -3.88
CA LYS A 154 -22.40 -15.77 -2.90
C LYS A 154 -23.21 -14.76 -3.72
N GLN A 155 -24.54 -14.78 -3.60
CA GLN A 155 -25.40 -13.92 -4.41
C GLN A 155 -24.86 -12.49 -4.32
N LEU A 156 -24.67 -11.82 -5.47
CA LEU A 156 -24.19 -10.45 -5.46
C LEU A 156 -25.15 -9.63 -4.60
N ASN A 157 -24.61 -8.91 -3.62
CA ASN A 157 -25.42 -8.13 -2.70
C ASN A 157 -26.08 -7.00 -3.48
N LYS A 158 -27.31 -7.25 -3.94
CA LYS A 158 -28.20 -6.27 -4.53
C LYS A 158 -28.76 -5.41 -3.39
N ASP A 159 -28.09 -4.31 -3.12
CA ASP A 159 -28.55 -3.29 -2.18
C ASP A 159 -29.37 -2.22 -2.92
N MET A 160 -30.30 -1.59 -2.21
CA MET A 160 -30.95 -0.34 -2.62
C MET A 160 -30.54 0.71 -1.58
N PRO A 161 -29.34 1.29 -1.72
CA PRO A 161 -28.77 2.16 -0.70
C PRO A 161 -29.66 3.39 -0.46
N LYS A 162 -29.81 3.75 0.81
CA LYS A 162 -30.51 4.97 1.25
C LYS A 162 -29.57 6.15 1.46
N THR A 163 -28.26 5.92 1.39
CA THR A 163 -27.24 6.95 1.47
C THR A 163 -27.34 7.88 0.27
N THR A 164 -27.27 9.17 0.51
CA THR A 164 -27.42 10.26 -0.46
C THR A 164 -26.17 11.15 -0.49
N PHE A 165 -26.10 12.12 -1.40
CA PHE A 165 -24.98 13.07 -1.38
C PHE A 165 -24.97 13.93 -0.10
N ALA A 166 -26.12 14.10 0.58
CA ALA A 166 -26.20 14.79 1.87
C ALA A 166 -25.49 14.04 3.02
N ASP A 167 -25.22 12.74 2.86
CA ASP A 167 -24.45 11.93 3.81
C ASP A 167 -22.94 11.96 3.53
N VAL A 168 -22.51 12.63 2.46
CA VAL A 168 -21.11 12.82 2.06
C VAL A 168 -20.72 14.27 2.27
N ALA A 169 -19.50 14.51 2.74
CA ALA A 169 -18.97 15.86 3.00
C ALA A 169 -17.47 15.91 2.70
N GLY A 170 -16.96 17.06 2.26
CA GLY A 170 -15.53 17.28 2.05
C GLY A 170 -14.95 16.54 0.85
N ALA A 171 -15.76 16.36 -0.19
CA ALA A 171 -15.40 15.72 -1.45
C ALA A 171 -16.21 16.35 -2.60
N ASP A 172 -16.37 17.67 -2.54
CA ASP A 172 -17.40 18.40 -3.28
C ASP A 172 -17.15 18.35 -4.79
N GLU A 173 -15.89 18.38 -5.22
CA GLU A 173 -15.47 18.20 -6.62
C GLU A 173 -15.81 16.80 -7.13
N ALA A 174 -15.60 15.77 -6.29
CA ALA A 174 -15.94 14.39 -6.64
C ALA A 174 -17.46 14.15 -6.67
N VAL A 175 -18.23 14.87 -5.84
CA VAL A 175 -19.71 14.86 -5.87
C VAL A 175 -20.22 15.55 -7.14
N GLU A 176 -19.64 16.67 -7.56
CA GLU A 176 -20.00 17.37 -8.80
C GLU A 176 -19.75 16.51 -10.04
N GLU A 177 -18.55 15.92 -10.17
CA GLU A 177 -18.20 14.98 -11.24
C GLU A 177 -19.14 13.75 -11.29
N LEU A 178 -19.55 13.24 -10.13
CA LEU A 178 -20.49 12.13 -10.02
C LEU A 178 -21.97 12.55 -10.19
N TYR A 179 -22.28 13.84 -10.12
CA TYR A 179 -23.64 14.35 -10.33
C TYR A 179 -24.10 14.11 -11.78
N GLU A 180 -23.21 14.21 -12.76
CA GLU A 180 -23.49 13.84 -14.16
C GLU A 180 -23.92 12.37 -14.30
N ILE A 181 -23.22 11.47 -13.61
CA ILE A 181 -23.49 10.02 -13.61
C ILE A 181 -24.87 9.74 -13.03
N LYS A 182 -25.19 10.42 -11.92
CA LYS A 182 -26.50 10.38 -11.25
C LYS A 182 -27.61 10.90 -12.16
N ASP A 183 -27.46 12.05 -12.80
CA ASP A 183 -28.50 12.61 -13.67
C ASP A 183 -28.70 11.76 -14.94
N PHE A 184 -27.64 11.18 -15.51
CA PHE A 184 -27.80 10.24 -16.62
C PHE A 184 -28.64 9.02 -16.23
N LEU A 185 -28.42 8.42 -15.06
CA LEU A 185 -29.21 7.27 -14.59
C LEU A 185 -30.69 7.62 -14.39
N GLN A 186 -31.00 8.86 -14.01
CA GLN A 186 -32.37 9.36 -13.89
C GLN A 186 -33.00 9.75 -15.24
N ASN A 187 -32.22 10.37 -16.14
CA ASN A 187 -32.68 11.04 -17.36
C ASN A 187 -31.95 10.55 -18.64
N PRO A 188 -31.81 9.24 -18.91
CA PRO A 188 -30.92 8.73 -19.96
C PRO A 188 -31.32 9.18 -21.38
N MET A 189 -32.62 9.38 -21.62
CA MET A 189 -33.14 9.88 -22.90
C MET A 189 -32.60 11.26 -23.28
N ARG A 190 -32.31 12.12 -22.30
CA ARG A 190 -31.79 13.48 -22.54
C ARG A 190 -30.42 13.42 -23.20
N TYR A 191 -29.50 12.66 -22.63
CA TYR A 191 -28.15 12.45 -23.13
C TYR A 191 -28.14 11.71 -24.48
N GLN A 192 -28.99 10.69 -24.64
CA GLN A 192 -29.13 9.98 -25.90
C GLN A 192 -29.64 10.88 -27.05
N SER A 193 -30.56 11.81 -26.77
CA SER A 193 -31.06 12.74 -27.78
C SER A 193 -30.01 13.75 -28.29
N LEU A 194 -29.00 14.03 -27.45
CA LEU A 194 -27.87 14.90 -27.78
C LEU A 194 -26.71 14.14 -28.44
N GLY A 195 -26.80 12.81 -28.57
CA GLY A 195 -25.71 11.96 -29.08
C GLY A 195 -24.51 11.86 -28.13
N ALA A 196 -24.66 12.25 -26.86
CA ALA A 196 -23.60 12.17 -25.87
C ALA A 196 -23.28 10.70 -25.55
N LYS A 197 -21.99 10.36 -25.59
CA LYS A 197 -21.48 9.07 -25.11
C LYS A 197 -21.24 9.14 -23.61
N ILE A 198 -21.78 8.17 -22.89
CA ILE A 198 -21.68 8.10 -21.43
C ILE A 198 -20.41 7.33 -21.06
N PRO A 199 -19.64 7.76 -20.04
CA PRO A 199 -18.52 6.98 -19.52
C PRO A 199 -19.00 5.61 -19.04
N ARG A 200 -18.34 4.56 -19.52
CA ARG A 200 -18.70 3.16 -19.19
C ARG A 200 -18.16 2.76 -17.82
N GLY A 201 -17.06 3.37 -17.43
CA GLY A 201 -16.34 3.11 -16.19
C GLY A 201 -15.85 4.39 -15.55
N VAL A 202 -16.13 4.54 -14.25
CA VAL A 202 -15.59 5.60 -13.41
C VAL A 202 -14.58 4.99 -12.44
N LEU A 203 -13.35 5.48 -12.43
CA LEU A 203 -12.33 5.07 -11.46
C LEU A 203 -12.20 6.15 -10.37
N LEU A 204 -12.59 5.82 -9.15
CA LEU A 204 -12.33 6.62 -7.96
C LEU A 204 -10.94 6.24 -7.42
N TYR A 205 -10.00 7.19 -7.36
CA TYR A 205 -8.64 6.91 -6.87
C TYR A 205 -8.22 7.91 -5.79
N GLY A 206 -7.45 7.45 -4.81
CA GLY A 206 -6.95 8.30 -3.72
C GLY A 206 -6.70 7.50 -2.44
N PRO A 207 -6.25 8.14 -1.35
CA PRO A 207 -5.90 7.47 -0.10
C PRO A 207 -7.02 6.58 0.48
N PRO A 208 -6.71 5.57 1.30
CA PRO A 208 -7.73 4.83 2.03
C PRO A 208 -8.51 5.76 2.97
N GLY A 209 -9.76 5.40 3.29
CA GLY A 209 -10.58 6.17 4.23
C GLY A 209 -11.21 7.47 3.69
N THR A 210 -10.94 7.88 2.44
CA THR A 210 -11.50 9.10 1.82
C THR A 210 -12.95 8.98 1.34
N GLY A 211 -13.65 7.89 1.66
CA GLY A 211 -15.07 7.74 1.36
C GLY A 211 -15.43 7.27 -0.06
N LYS A 212 -14.47 6.78 -0.86
CA LYS A 212 -14.73 6.23 -2.22
C LYS A 212 -15.95 5.29 -2.32
N THR A 213 -16.03 4.32 -1.41
CA THR A 213 -17.14 3.35 -1.32
C THR A 213 -18.45 3.99 -0.85
N LEU A 214 -18.39 5.06 -0.05
CA LEU A 214 -19.56 5.84 0.37
C LEU A 214 -20.10 6.70 -0.79
N LEU A 215 -19.21 7.39 -1.52
CA LEU A 215 -19.54 8.13 -2.73
C LEU A 215 -20.26 7.25 -3.76
N ALA A 216 -19.71 6.08 -4.09
CA ALA A 216 -20.35 5.16 -5.04
C ALA A 216 -21.75 4.70 -4.60
N ARG A 217 -21.97 4.50 -3.29
CA ARG A 217 -23.31 4.19 -2.72
C ARG A 217 -24.24 5.41 -2.71
N ALA A 218 -23.71 6.61 -2.51
CA ALA A 218 -24.47 7.87 -2.57
C ALA A 218 -25.02 8.12 -3.98
N VAL A 219 -24.21 7.91 -5.03
CA VAL A 219 -24.67 8.01 -6.44
C VAL A 219 -25.84 7.06 -6.71
N ALA A 220 -25.76 5.81 -6.23
CA ALA A 220 -26.82 4.83 -6.42
C ALA A 220 -28.11 5.17 -5.66
N GLY A 221 -28.00 5.68 -4.42
CA GLY A 221 -29.16 6.11 -3.62
C GLY A 221 -29.83 7.36 -4.18
N GLU A 222 -29.05 8.33 -4.64
CA GLU A 222 -29.52 9.54 -5.33
C GLU A 222 -30.21 9.23 -6.68
N ALA A 223 -29.64 8.32 -7.45
CA ALA A 223 -30.24 7.87 -8.71
C ALA A 223 -31.43 6.92 -8.49
N GLY A 224 -31.57 6.30 -7.31
CA GLY A 224 -32.61 5.34 -7.00
C GLY A 224 -32.46 3.99 -7.72
N VAL A 225 -31.23 3.59 -8.03
CA VAL A 225 -30.92 2.37 -8.81
C VAL A 225 -30.31 1.26 -7.94
N PRO A 226 -30.42 -0.02 -8.34
CA PRO A 226 -29.73 -1.12 -7.67
C PRO A 226 -28.21 -0.93 -7.65
N PHE A 227 -27.61 -1.22 -6.50
CA PHE A 227 -26.17 -1.21 -6.28
C PHE A 227 -25.67 -2.63 -6.06
N PHE A 228 -24.77 -3.08 -6.93
CA PHE A 228 -24.05 -4.35 -6.78
C PHE A 228 -22.63 -4.06 -6.28
N THR A 229 -22.20 -4.72 -5.20
CA THR A 229 -20.84 -4.55 -4.66
C THR A 229 -20.07 -5.87 -4.68
N ILE A 230 -18.80 -5.79 -5.06
CA ILE A 230 -17.83 -6.90 -5.01
C ILE A 230 -16.45 -6.34 -4.65
N SER A 231 -15.62 -7.12 -3.95
CA SER A 231 -14.21 -6.77 -3.76
C SER A 231 -13.38 -7.30 -4.93
N GLY A 232 -12.38 -6.54 -5.38
CA GLY A 232 -11.36 -6.99 -6.33
C GLY A 232 -10.65 -8.25 -5.85
N SER A 233 -10.52 -8.43 -4.53
CA SER A 233 -9.99 -9.65 -3.92
C SER A 233 -10.86 -10.89 -4.16
N ASP A 234 -12.19 -10.74 -4.30
CA ASP A 234 -13.13 -11.87 -4.49
C ASP A 234 -13.01 -12.51 -5.89
N PHE A 235 -12.29 -11.85 -6.79
CA PHE A 235 -11.98 -12.34 -8.13
C PHE A 235 -10.67 -13.13 -8.20
N VAL A 236 -9.82 -13.08 -7.18
CA VAL A 236 -8.51 -13.75 -7.15
C VAL A 236 -8.64 -15.06 -6.38
N GLU A 237 -8.61 -16.18 -7.08
CA GLU A 237 -8.85 -17.53 -6.53
C GLU A 237 -7.70 -18.49 -6.86
N MET A 238 -7.58 -19.58 -6.10
CA MET A 238 -6.56 -20.62 -6.36
C MET A 238 -6.82 -21.44 -7.64
N PHE A 239 -7.99 -21.28 -8.26
CA PHE A 239 -8.43 -22.07 -9.41
C PHE A 239 -8.57 -21.20 -10.65
N VAL A 240 -7.73 -21.47 -11.66
CA VAL A 240 -7.74 -20.79 -12.96
C VAL A 240 -9.15 -20.80 -13.57
N GLY A 241 -9.62 -19.64 -14.02
CA GLY A 241 -10.91 -19.44 -14.66
C GLY A 241 -12.10 -19.20 -13.72
N VAL A 242 -11.95 -19.37 -12.40
CA VAL A 242 -13.04 -19.07 -11.44
C VAL A 242 -13.31 -17.57 -11.37
N GLY A 243 -12.27 -16.73 -11.25
CA GLY A 243 -12.41 -15.27 -11.30
C GLY A 243 -13.12 -14.80 -12.58
N ALA A 244 -12.66 -15.24 -13.75
CA ALA A 244 -13.29 -14.94 -15.03
C ALA A 244 -14.78 -15.37 -15.10
N SER A 245 -15.17 -16.51 -14.52
CA SER A 245 -16.59 -16.90 -14.46
C SER A 245 -17.40 -15.95 -13.58
N ARG A 246 -16.86 -15.54 -12.40
CA ARG A 246 -17.52 -14.57 -11.51
C ARG A 246 -17.75 -13.22 -12.20
N VAL A 247 -16.79 -12.76 -13.00
CA VAL A 247 -16.93 -11.54 -13.81
C VAL A 247 -18.11 -11.65 -14.79
N ARG A 248 -18.22 -12.75 -15.56
CA ARG A 248 -19.36 -12.96 -16.47
C ARG A 248 -20.69 -13.02 -15.73
N ASP A 249 -20.76 -13.81 -14.65
CA ASP A 249 -21.97 -13.98 -13.83
C ASP A 249 -22.44 -12.64 -13.24
N MET A 250 -21.50 -11.74 -12.90
CA MET A 250 -21.77 -10.39 -12.41
C MET A 250 -22.37 -9.49 -13.47
N PHE A 251 -21.75 -9.42 -14.66
CA PHE A 251 -22.29 -8.60 -15.74
C PHE A 251 -23.61 -9.15 -16.30
N GLU A 252 -23.84 -10.47 -16.29
CA GLU A 252 -25.16 -11.03 -16.62
C GLU A 252 -26.25 -10.59 -15.63
N GLN A 253 -25.97 -10.64 -14.33
CA GLN A 253 -26.90 -10.16 -13.30
C GLN A 253 -27.16 -8.65 -13.40
N ALA A 254 -26.14 -7.84 -13.69
CA ALA A 254 -26.30 -6.40 -13.89
C ALA A 254 -27.20 -6.08 -15.10
N LYS A 255 -26.99 -6.74 -16.25
CA LYS A 255 -27.85 -6.59 -17.45
C LYS A 255 -29.33 -6.85 -17.13
N GLN A 256 -29.61 -7.89 -16.34
CA GLN A 256 -30.97 -8.25 -15.93
C GLN A 256 -31.62 -7.24 -14.96
N ASN A 257 -30.84 -6.34 -14.36
CA ASN A 257 -31.28 -5.37 -13.36
C ASN A 257 -31.02 -3.91 -13.78
N SER A 258 -30.79 -3.67 -15.07
CA SER A 258 -30.58 -2.33 -15.64
C SER A 258 -31.81 -1.42 -15.47
N PRO A 259 -31.64 -0.11 -15.18
CA PRO A 259 -30.37 0.58 -14.95
C PRO A 259 -29.80 0.27 -13.55
N CYS A 260 -28.48 0.10 -13.43
CA CYS A 260 -27.82 -0.23 -12.15
C CYS A 260 -26.34 0.17 -12.12
N ILE A 261 -25.78 0.25 -10.91
CA ILE A 261 -24.34 0.46 -10.69
C ILE A 261 -23.69 -0.84 -10.22
N ILE A 262 -22.55 -1.17 -10.83
CA ILE A 262 -21.62 -2.20 -10.33
C ILE A 262 -20.45 -1.45 -9.66
N PHE A 263 -20.19 -1.75 -8.39
CA PHE A 263 -19.04 -1.23 -7.66
C PHE A 263 -18.01 -2.32 -7.37
N VAL A 264 -16.76 -2.07 -7.78
CA VAL A 264 -15.61 -2.94 -7.52
C VAL A 264 -14.61 -2.19 -6.63
N ASP A 265 -14.56 -2.55 -5.34
CA ASP A 265 -13.52 -2.04 -4.44
C ASP A 265 -12.18 -2.74 -4.71
N GLU A 266 -11.05 -2.16 -4.29
CA GLU A 266 -9.70 -2.75 -4.45
C GLU A 266 -9.43 -3.33 -5.86
N ILE A 267 -9.77 -2.60 -6.92
CA ILE A 267 -9.62 -3.07 -8.32
C ILE A 267 -8.17 -3.44 -8.67
N ASP A 268 -7.19 -2.89 -7.95
CA ASP A 268 -5.77 -3.20 -8.05
C ASP A 268 -5.42 -4.65 -7.67
N ALA A 269 -6.31 -5.39 -7.00
CA ALA A 269 -6.15 -6.83 -6.78
C ALA A 269 -6.17 -7.64 -8.10
N VAL A 270 -7.01 -7.26 -9.07
CA VAL A 270 -7.10 -7.90 -10.41
C VAL A 270 -6.45 -7.09 -11.51
N GLY A 271 -6.46 -5.77 -11.37
CA GLY A 271 -6.00 -4.81 -12.38
C GLY A 271 -4.51 -4.52 -12.36
N ARG A 272 -3.71 -5.22 -11.56
CA ARG A 272 -2.27 -4.94 -11.44
C ARG A 272 -1.51 -5.25 -12.74
N GLN A 273 -0.67 -4.31 -13.18
CA GLN A 273 0.25 -4.48 -14.30
C GLN A 273 1.22 -5.66 -14.07
N ARG A 274 1.59 -6.35 -15.15
CA ARG A 274 2.55 -7.47 -15.16
C ARG A 274 3.88 -7.12 -14.51
N GLY A 275 4.17 -7.73 -13.37
CA GLY A 275 5.53 -7.87 -12.84
C GLY A 275 6.25 -9.06 -13.47
N ALA A 276 7.58 -9.01 -13.55
CA ALA A 276 8.42 -10.09 -14.09
C ALA A 276 8.58 -11.28 -13.11
N GLY A 277 7.47 -11.79 -12.59
CA GLY A 277 7.45 -12.89 -11.62
C GLY A 277 7.56 -14.26 -12.29
N LEU A 278 8.65 -14.99 -12.05
CA LEU A 278 8.73 -16.42 -12.36
C LEU A 278 7.83 -17.24 -11.42
N GLY A 279 6.53 -17.27 -11.68
CA GLY A 279 5.57 -18.08 -10.93
C GLY A 279 4.15 -18.07 -11.51
N GLY A 280 3.54 -19.24 -11.66
CA GLY A 280 2.23 -19.45 -12.31
C GLY A 280 1.00 -18.91 -11.58
N GLY A 281 1.15 -17.86 -10.76
CA GLY A 281 0.03 -17.09 -10.19
C GLY A 281 -0.46 -15.95 -11.09
N HIS A 282 0.21 -15.70 -12.21
CA HIS A 282 -0.16 -14.65 -13.16
C HIS A 282 -1.36 -15.04 -14.04
N ASP A 283 -1.45 -16.30 -14.49
CA ASP A 283 -2.43 -16.75 -15.49
C ASP A 283 -3.90 -16.53 -15.06
N GLU A 284 -4.21 -16.72 -13.77
CA GLU A 284 -5.57 -16.57 -13.23
C GLU A 284 -6.00 -15.10 -13.16
N ARG A 285 -5.10 -14.22 -12.70
CA ARG A 285 -5.36 -12.78 -12.63
C ARG A 285 -5.46 -12.18 -14.02
N GLU A 286 -4.56 -12.55 -14.93
CA GLU A 286 -4.62 -12.10 -16.32
C GLU A 286 -5.87 -12.57 -17.04
N GLN A 287 -6.30 -13.83 -16.84
CA GLN A 287 -7.53 -14.32 -17.44
C GLN A 287 -8.75 -13.55 -16.93
N THR A 288 -8.78 -13.24 -15.63
CA THR A 288 -9.88 -12.52 -14.99
C THR A 288 -9.92 -11.04 -15.38
N LEU A 289 -8.75 -10.39 -15.45
CA LEU A 289 -8.58 -9.04 -15.99
C LEU A 289 -9.04 -8.96 -17.45
N ASN A 290 -8.56 -9.85 -18.32
CA ASN A 290 -8.97 -9.88 -19.72
C ASN A 290 -10.48 -10.12 -19.88
N GLN A 291 -11.09 -10.94 -19.02
CA GLN A 291 -12.54 -11.14 -19.03
C GLN A 291 -13.30 -9.88 -18.60
N LEU A 292 -12.79 -9.12 -17.63
CA LEU A 292 -13.36 -7.81 -17.24
C LEU A 292 -13.30 -6.83 -18.42
N LEU A 293 -12.16 -6.74 -19.10
CA LEU A 293 -11.99 -5.90 -20.29
C LEU A 293 -12.98 -6.29 -21.41
N VAL A 294 -13.16 -7.59 -21.67
CA VAL A 294 -14.10 -8.10 -22.70
C VAL A 294 -15.56 -7.77 -22.36
N GLU A 295 -15.97 -7.88 -21.09
CA GLU A 295 -17.33 -7.48 -20.70
C GLU A 295 -17.52 -5.95 -20.80
N MET A 296 -16.55 -5.14 -20.36
CA MET A 296 -16.61 -3.67 -20.45
C MET A 296 -16.70 -3.15 -21.90
N ASP A 297 -15.90 -3.73 -22.81
CA ASP A 297 -15.97 -3.42 -24.24
C ASP A 297 -17.30 -3.94 -24.85
N GLY A 298 -17.84 -5.04 -24.32
CA GLY A 298 -18.93 -5.83 -24.90
C GLY A 298 -20.35 -5.27 -24.81
N PHE A 299 -20.60 -4.18 -24.08
CA PHE A 299 -21.95 -3.59 -23.97
C PHE A 299 -22.16 -2.41 -24.92
N GLY A 300 -23.41 -2.20 -25.32
CA GLY A 300 -23.80 -0.99 -26.06
C GLY A 300 -24.12 0.15 -25.10
N ASP A 301 -23.92 1.39 -25.56
CA ASP A 301 -24.14 2.64 -24.80
C ASP A 301 -25.59 2.84 -24.29
N ARG A 302 -26.52 1.95 -24.70
CA ARG A 302 -27.94 1.91 -24.30
C ARG A 302 -28.25 0.97 -23.14
N THR A 303 -27.26 0.24 -22.61
CA THR A 303 -27.50 -0.83 -21.62
C THR A 303 -27.73 -0.34 -20.19
N GLY A 304 -27.49 0.94 -19.87
CA GLY A 304 -27.84 1.53 -18.57
C GLY A 304 -27.07 0.98 -17.36
N VAL A 305 -25.98 0.24 -17.60
CA VAL A 305 -25.09 -0.28 -16.55
C VAL A 305 -23.84 0.59 -16.49
N ILE A 306 -23.46 1.02 -15.29
CA ILE A 306 -22.24 1.82 -15.05
C ILE A 306 -21.34 1.05 -14.09
N LEU A 307 -20.07 0.91 -14.46
CA LEU A 307 -19.05 0.35 -13.59
C LEU A 307 -18.36 1.48 -12.82
N ILE A 308 -18.32 1.39 -11.50
CA ILE A 308 -17.51 2.26 -10.64
C ILE A 308 -16.46 1.39 -9.97
N ALA A 309 -15.20 1.74 -10.06
CA ALA A 309 -14.12 1.05 -9.37
C ALA A 309 -13.43 1.98 -8.38
N ALA A 310 -12.90 1.42 -7.29
CA ALA A 310 -12.07 2.14 -6.33
C ALA A 310 -10.66 1.54 -6.25
N THR A 311 -9.64 2.41 -6.21
CA THR A 311 -8.25 2.03 -5.95
C THR A 311 -7.59 2.97 -4.95
N ASN A 312 -6.66 2.44 -4.17
CA ASN A 312 -5.71 3.26 -3.39
C ASN A 312 -4.38 3.49 -4.15
N ARG A 313 -4.18 2.79 -5.27
CA ARG A 313 -2.93 2.69 -6.03
C ARG A 313 -3.20 2.72 -7.54
N PRO A 314 -3.46 3.90 -8.13
CA PRO A 314 -3.62 4.02 -9.58
C PRO A 314 -2.31 3.75 -10.35
N ASP A 315 -1.16 3.89 -9.68
CA ASP A 315 0.21 3.69 -10.20
C ASP A 315 0.49 2.27 -10.71
N ILE A 316 -0.11 1.26 -10.09
CA ILE A 316 0.12 -0.16 -10.44
C ILE A 316 -0.94 -0.74 -11.38
N LEU A 317 -1.94 0.03 -11.80
CA LEU A 317 -3.01 -0.48 -12.65
C LEU A 317 -2.52 -0.66 -14.09
N ASP A 318 -2.95 -1.74 -14.74
CA ASP A 318 -2.69 -1.98 -16.15
C ASP A 318 -3.28 -0.82 -16.98
N PRO A 319 -2.46 -0.10 -17.78
CA PRO A 319 -2.92 1.00 -18.62
C PRO A 319 -4.02 0.62 -19.61
N ALA A 320 -4.27 -0.68 -19.87
CA ALA A 320 -5.40 -1.18 -20.63
C ALA A 320 -6.76 -0.88 -19.96
N LEU A 321 -6.84 -0.81 -18.63
CA LEU A 321 -8.07 -0.46 -17.89
C LEU A 321 -8.45 1.01 -18.06
N LEU A 322 -7.44 1.88 -18.19
CA LEU A 322 -7.58 3.35 -18.25
C LEU A 322 -7.84 3.88 -19.68
N ARG A 323 -8.07 3.00 -20.66
CA ARG A 323 -8.30 3.41 -22.06
C ARG A 323 -9.74 3.92 -22.27
N PRO A 324 -9.97 4.86 -23.21
CA PRO A 324 -11.31 5.32 -23.56
C PRO A 324 -12.28 4.17 -23.87
N GLY A 325 -13.50 4.24 -23.34
CA GLY A 325 -14.48 3.14 -23.40
C GLY A 325 -14.36 2.10 -22.28
N ARG A 326 -13.40 2.26 -21.35
CA ARG A 326 -13.26 1.43 -20.15
C ARG A 326 -13.42 2.29 -18.90
N PHE A 327 -12.38 2.49 -18.08
CA PHE A 327 -12.38 3.53 -17.05
C PHE A 327 -11.97 4.86 -17.66
N ASP A 328 -12.92 5.46 -18.39
CA ASP A 328 -12.72 6.68 -19.17
C ASP A 328 -12.88 7.97 -18.34
N ARG A 329 -13.58 7.93 -17.19
CA ARG A 329 -13.54 9.02 -16.20
C ARG A 329 -12.73 8.58 -14.97
N GLN A 330 -11.76 9.39 -14.57
CA GLN A 330 -10.91 9.15 -13.41
C GLN A 330 -11.10 10.31 -12.44
N ILE A 331 -11.67 10.05 -11.27
CA ILE A 331 -12.04 11.07 -10.29
C ILE A 331 -11.12 10.92 -9.07
N PRO A 332 -10.27 11.92 -8.76
CA PRO A 332 -9.49 11.93 -7.53
C PRO A 332 -10.41 12.12 -6.32
N VAL A 333 -10.24 11.27 -5.30
CA VAL A 333 -10.92 11.38 -4.00
C VAL A 333 -9.84 11.53 -2.92
N GLY A 334 -9.37 12.75 -2.77
CA GLY A 334 -8.28 13.14 -1.88
C GLY A 334 -8.63 13.14 -0.40
N ALA A 335 -7.68 13.55 0.43
CA ALA A 335 -7.96 13.87 1.83
C ALA A 335 -8.73 15.21 1.91
N PRO A 336 -9.70 15.36 2.84
CA PRO A 336 -10.50 16.56 2.97
C PRO A 336 -9.69 17.77 3.44
N ASP A 337 -10.01 18.94 2.88
CA ASP A 337 -9.51 20.25 3.29
C ASP A 337 -10.13 20.70 4.64
N LEU A 338 -9.71 21.84 5.18
CA LEU A 338 -10.23 22.37 6.44
C LEU A 338 -11.76 22.57 6.46
N ALA A 339 -12.38 22.96 5.34
CA ALA A 339 -13.84 23.07 5.24
C ALA A 339 -14.49 21.67 5.23
N GLY A 340 -13.96 20.75 4.44
CA GLY A 340 -14.38 19.35 4.37
C GLY A 340 -14.26 18.62 5.70
N ARG A 341 -13.13 18.75 6.42
CA ARG A 341 -12.92 18.16 7.75
C ARG A 341 -13.97 18.64 8.75
N ARG A 342 -14.27 19.95 8.74
CA ARG A 342 -15.32 20.56 9.56
C ARG A 342 -16.70 20.01 9.22
N ALA A 343 -17.01 19.84 7.94
CA ALA A 343 -18.28 19.27 7.48
C ALA A 343 -18.41 17.77 7.84
N ILE A 344 -17.35 16.98 7.67
CA ILE A 344 -17.29 15.56 8.05
C ILE A 344 -17.44 15.39 9.57
N LEU A 345 -16.71 16.16 10.38
CA LEU A 345 -16.87 16.17 11.85
C LEU A 345 -18.30 16.54 12.25
N LYS A 346 -18.92 17.52 11.57
CA LYS A 346 -20.32 17.89 11.77
C LYS A 346 -21.26 16.72 11.45
N VAL A 347 -21.09 16.00 10.33
CA VAL A 347 -21.89 14.81 9.99
C VAL A 347 -21.74 13.73 11.07
N HIS A 348 -20.52 13.37 11.46
CA HIS A 348 -20.30 12.31 12.47
C HIS A 348 -20.64 12.73 13.92
N SER A 349 -20.79 14.02 14.19
CA SER A 349 -21.31 14.52 15.48
C SER A 349 -22.82 14.35 15.63
N GLN A 350 -23.58 14.20 14.53
CA GLN A 350 -25.04 14.12 14.59
C GLN A 350 -25.50 12.91 15.41
N GLY A 351 -26.44 13.14 16.32
CA GLY A 351 -26.96 12.09 17.22
C GLY A 351 -26.04 11.73 18.39
N LYS A 352 -24.87 12.36 18.55
CA LYS A 352 -24.01 12.16 19.72
C LYS A 352 -24.17 13.31 20.74
N PRO A 353 -24.15 13.03 22.05
CA PRO A 353 -24.19 14.06 23.08
C PRO A 353 -22.81 14.70 23.21
N ILE A 354 -22.52 15.76 22.45
CA ILE A 354 -21.30 16.57 22.57
C ILE A 354 -21.60 17.83 23.40
N ASP A 355 -20.65 18.26 24.21
CA ASP A 355 -20.71 19.52 24.96
C ASP A 355 -20.89 20.73 24.01
N GLN A 356 -21.74 21.68 24.39
CA GLN A 356 -21.97 22.92 23.63
C GLN A 356 -20.72 23.81 23.58
N HIS A 357 -19.78 23.63 24.51
CA HIS A 357 -18.53 24.36 24.56
C HIS A 357 -17.38 23.70 23.78
N ALA A 358 -17.59 22.51 23.20
CA ALA A 358 -16.54 21.80 22.47
C ALA A 358 -16.26 22.43 21.09
N ASP A 359 -15.02 22.86 20.85
CA ASP A 359 -14.60 23.49 19.60
C ASP A 359 -14.28 22.45 18.49
N LEU A 360 -15.30 22.12 17.68
CA LEU A 360 -15.14 21.28 16.50
C LEU A 360 -14.36 21.97 15.35
N GLU A 361 -14.22 23.30 15.35
CA GLU A 361 -13.44 24.03 14.34
C GLU A 361 -11.95 23.99 14.68
N GLY A 362 -11.58 24.21 15.95
CA GLY A 362 -10.25 23.94 16.49
C GLY A 362 -9.84 22.48 16.31
N LEU A 363 -10.78 21.54 16.47
CA LEU A 363 -10.56 20.12 16.17
C LEU A 363 -10.21 19.90 14.68
N ALA A 364 -10.99 20.48 13.75
CA ALA A 364 -10.75 20.36 12.30
C ALA A 364 -9.39 20.92 11.86
N LYS A 365 -8.89 21.97 12.52
CA LYS A 365 -7.53 22.51 12.30
C LYS A 365 -6.42 21.58 12.76
N ARG A 366 -6.66 20.74 13.77
CA ARG A 366 -5.65 19.81 14.32
C ARG A 366 -5.57 18.48 13.60
N THR A 367 -6.61 18.12 12.85
CA THR A 367 -6.72 16.87 12.12
C THR A 367 -6.27 16.99 10.66
N VAL A 368 -5.29 17.85 10.37
CA VAL A 368 -4.70 18.01 9.01
C VAL A 368 -4.20 16.66 8.50
N GLY A 369 -4.52 16.34 7.25
CA GLY A 369 -4.13 15.07 6.62
C GLY A 369 -4.94 13.83 7.05
N MET A 370 -5.84 13.94 8.04
CA MET A 370 -6.74 12.84 8.39
C MET A 370 -7.79 12.60 7.30
N SER A 371 -8.06 11.33 6.99
CA SER A 371 -9.15 10.95 6.09
C SER A 371 -10.52 11.08 6.76
N GLY A 372 -11.61 11.02 5.98
CA GLY A 372 -12.97 11.04 6.52
C GLY A 372 -13.23 9.89 7.49
N ALA A 373 -12.67 8.71 7.23
CA ALA A 373 -12.73 7.56 8.13
C ALA A 373 -11.97 7.79 9.45
N ASP A 374 -10.83 8.49 9.42
CA ASP A 374 -10.08 8.84 10.63
C ASP A 374 -10.86 9.83 11.49
N LEU A 375 -11.52 10.82 10.89
CA LEU A 375 -12.38 11.78 11.60
C LEU A 375 -13.61 11.09 12.23
N ALA A 376 -14.23 10.17 11.50
CA ALA A 376 -15.29 9.32 12.04
C ALA A 376 -14.80 8.51 13.26
N ASN A 377 -13.56 7.99 13.19
CA ASN A 377 -12.93 7.25 14.28
C ASN A 377 -12.57 8.14 15.48
N VAL A 378 -12.07 9.36 15.27
CA VAL A 378 -11.83 10.37 16.34
C VAL A 378 -13.11 10.64 17.14
N ILE A 379 -14.23 10.89 16.44
CA ILE A 379 -15.55 11.10 17.07
C ILE A 379 -16.12 9.82 17.69
N ASN A 380 -15.67 8.63 17.27
CA ASN A 380 -16.04 7.37 17.89
C ASN A 380 -15.22 7.09 19.17
N GLU A 381 -13.91 7.22 19.13
CA GLU A 381 -13.02 7.05 20.28
C GLU A 381 -13.33 8.07 21.38
N ALA A 382 -13.70 9.32 21.05
CA ALA A 382 -14.16 10.31 22.04
C ALA A 382 -15.40 9.83 22.81
N ALA A 383 -16.36 9.21 22.12
CA ALA A 383 -17.53 8.61 22.75
C ALA A 383 -17.17 7.38 23.61
N LEU A 384 -16.25 6.53 23.15
CA LEU A 384 -15.77 5.37 23.91
C LEU A 384 -14.94 5.74 25.15
N LEU A 385 -14.17 6.83 25.08
CA LEU A 385 -13.44 7.40 26.23
C LEU A 385 -14.43 7.95 27.27
N THR A 386 -15.38 8.78 26.82
CA THR A 386 -16.46 9.32 27.65
C THR A 386 -17.22 8.20 28.37
N ALA A 387 -17.65 7.16 27.63
CA ALA A 387 -18.35 6.02 28.20
C ALA A 387 -17.49 5.20 29.19
N ARG A 388 -16.18 5.07 28.95
CA ARG A 388 -15.24 4.40 29.85
C ARG A 388 -15.06 5.12 31.18
N GLU A 389 -15.19 6.44 31.18
CA GLU A 389 -15.16 7.28 32.39
C GLU A 389 -16.54 7.40 33.06
N ASN A 390 -17.55 6.69 32.55
CA ASN A 390 -18.96 6.78 32.95
C ASN A 390 -19.58 8.17 32.73
N GLY A 391 -19.00 8.98 31.84
CA GLY A 391 -19.56 10.24 31.39
C GLY A 391 -20.75 10.05 30.44
N THR A 392 -21.64 11.04 30.40
CA THR A 392 -22.84 11.05 29.54
C THR A 392 -22.75 12.04 28.37
N VAL A 393 -21.78 12.96 28.40
CA VAL A 393 -21.56 14.01 27.40
C VAL A 393 -20.08 14.03 27.02
N ILE A 394 -19.80 14.06 25.72
CA ILE A 394 -18.45 14.11 25.15
C ILE A 394 -17.90 15.52 25.31
N THR A 395 -16.86 15.66 26.14
CA THR A 395 -16.20 16.93 26.44
C THR A 395 -15.11 17.25 25.42
N GLU A 396 -14.65 18.51 25.40
CA GLU A 396 -13.49 18.94 24.61
C GLU A 396 -12.25 18.05 24.91
N ALA A 397 -11.95 17.81 26.20
CA ALA A 397 -10.82 16.96 26.61
C ALA A 397 -10.92 15.51 26.08
N ALA A 398 -12.13 14.95 25.95
CA ALA A 398 -12.33 13.62 25.35
C ALA A 398 -12.10 13.63 23.82
N LEU A 399 -12.43 14.72 23.13
CA LEU A 399 -12.10 14.93 21.72
C LEU A 399 -10.58 15.14 21.52
N GLU A 400 -9.92 15.88 22.43
CA GLU A 400 -8.47 16.05 22.37
C GLU A 400 -7.73 14.72 22.55
N GLU A 401 -8.12 13.93 23.55
CA GLU A 401 -7.53 12.62 23.81
C GLU A 401 -7.81 11.64 22.68
N SER A 402 -8.97 11.75 22.00
CA SER A 402 -9.28 10.86 20.88
C SER A 402 -8.42 11.13 19.65
N VAL A 403 -8.10 12.39 19.33
CA VAL A 403 -7.12 12.73 18.27
C VAL A 403 -5.75 12.11 18.59
N ASP A 404 -5.22 12.36 19.79
CA ASP A 404 -3.92 11.81 20.19
C ASP A 404 -3.90 10.28 20.18
N ARG A 405 -5.04 9.65 20.46
CA ARG A 405 -5.22 8.20 20.49
C ARG A 405 -5.34 7.59 19.10
N VAL A 406 -5.90 8.30 18.13
CA VAL A 406 -5.93 7.89 16.71
C VAL A 406 -4.55 8.05 16.07
N VAL A 407 -3.83 9.14 16.38
CA VAL A 407 -2.47 9.39 15.83
C VAL A 407 -1.39 8.54 16.51
N GLY A 408 -1.26 8.65 17.84
CA GLY A 408 -0.17 8.05 18.61
C GLY A 408 -0.54 6.74 19.31
N GLY A 409 -1.81 6.32 19.29
CA GLY A 409 -2.29 5.15 20.03
C GLY A 409 -2.53 5.43 21.53
N PRO A 410 -2.89 4.39 22.30
CA PRO A 410 -3.21 4.54 23.72
C PRO A 410 -1.99 4.95 24.56
N ARG A 411 -2.22 5.78 25.60
CA ARG A 411 -1.21 6.15 26.62
C ARG A 411 -0.66 4.91 27.31
N ARG A 412 0.68 4.83 27.47
CA ARG A 412 1.37 3.72 28.16
C ARG A 412 1.32 3.90 29.68
N LYS A 413 0.24 3.44 30.34
CA LYS A 413 0.09 3.54 31.81
C LYS A 413 0.94 2.56 32.65
N SER A 414 1.51 1.52 32.04
CA SER A 414 2.18 0.41 32.75
C SER A 414 3.70 0.51 32.86
N ARG A 415 4.33 1.42 32.10
CA ARG A 415 5.79 1.61 32.15
C ARG A 415 6.13 2.59 33.26
N ILE A 416 6.80 2.11 34.30
CA ILE A 416 7.41 2.98 35.31
C ILE A 416 8.58 3.70 34.63
N ILE A 417 8.47 5.02 34.50
CA ILE A 417 9.52 5.90 33.96
C ILE A 417 10.30 6.45 35.15
N SER A 418 11.63 6.51 35.07
CA SER A 418 12.43 7.09 36.16
C SER A 418 12.32 8.62 36.14
N GLU A 419 12.44 9.28 37.30
CA GLU A 419 12.43 10.76 37.37
C GLU A 419 13.54 11.41 36.51
N HIS A 420 14.67 10.71 36.33
CA HIS A 420 15.74 11.16 35.44
C HIS A 420 15.34 11.06 33.96
N GLU A 421 14.75 9.93 33.53
CA GLU A 421 14.21 9.76 32.19
C GLU A 421 13.07 10.76 31.91
N LYS A 422 12.16 10.98 32.88
CA LYS A 422 11.08 11.98 32.79
C LYS A 422 11.65 13.39 32.61
N LYS A 423 12.73 13.73 33.33
CA LYS A 423 13.44 15.00 33.17
C LYS A 423 14.11 15.12 31.81
N ILE A 424 14.82 14.09 31.32
CA ILE A 424 15.40 14.11 29.97
C ILE A 424 14.30 14.35 28.92
N THR A 425 13.19 13.61 29.00
CA THR A 425 12.03 13.82 28.10
C THR A 425 11.50 15.25 28.19
N ALA A 426 11.34 15.83 29.40
CA ALA A 426 10.86 17.21 29.54
C ALA A 426 11.77 18.25 28.88
N TYR A 427 13.09 18.09 28.98
CA TYR A 427 14.05 18.96 28.27
C TYR A 427 14.09 18.71 26.76
N HIS A 428 13.97 17.46 26.32
CA HIS A 428 13.89 17.09 24.91
C HIS A 428 12.66 17.70 24.22
N GLU A 429 11.47 17.48 24.78
CA GLU A 429 10.22 18.08 24.27
C GLU A 429 10.21 19.60 24.39
N GLY A 430 10.79 20.14 25.47
CA GLY A 430 11.02 21.57 25.64
C GLY A 430 11.94 22.15 24.55
N GLY A 431 12.97 21.41 24.15
CA GLY A 431 13.91 21.74 23.09
C GLY A 431 13.23 21.90 21.73
N HIS A 432 12.45 20.90 21.31
CA HIS A 432 11.63 21.01 20.09
C HIS A 432 10.67 22.20 20.14
N THR A 433 10.00 22.38 21.28
CA THR A 433 8.97 23.41 21.47
C THR A 433 9.57 24.82 21.40
N LEU A 434 10.67 25.08 22.09
CA LEU A 434 11.35 26.38 22.12
C LEU A 434 12.07 26.68 20.79
N ALA A 435 12.70 25.69 20.17
CA ALA A 435 13.30 25.84 18.84
C ALA A 435 12.24 26.22 17.77
N ALA A 436 11.10 25.53 17.76
CA ALA A 436 9.97 25.90 16.91
C ALA A 436 9.41 27.28 17.29
N TRP A 437 9.28 27.60 18.59
CA TRP A 437 8.75 28.90 19.01
C TRP A 437 9.63 30.08 18.58
N ALA A 438 10.95 29.93 18.57
CA ALA A 438 11.86 30.98 18.13
C ALA A 438 11.87 31.19 16.60
N MET A 439 11.54 30.18 15.80
CA MET A 439 11.56 30.30 14.33
C MET A 439 10.35 31.09 13.79
N PRO A 440 10.54 32.02 12.83
CA PRO A 440 9.45 32.82 12.25
C PRO A 440 8.62 32.05 11.22
N ASP A 441 9.24 31.09 10.54
CA ASP A 441 8.72 30.41 9.35
C ASP A 441 8.28 28.96 9.66
N ILE A 442 7.70 28.71 10.83
CA ILE A 442 7.16 27.39 11.19
C ILE A 442 5.72 27.49 11.68
N GLU A 443 4.97 26.40 11.52
CA GLU A 443 3.62 26.30 12.05
C GLU A 443 3.61 26.45 13.58
N PRO A 444 2.60 27.13 14.16
CA PRO A 444 2.56 27.38 15.60
C PRO A 444 2.48 26.08 16.41
N VAL A 445 3.24 26.01 17.50
CA VAL A 445 3.16 24.91 18.46
C VAL A 445 1.83 25.00 19.21
N TYR A 446 1.00 23.97 19.06
CA TYR A 446 -0.33 23.91 19.68
C TYR A 446 -0.29 23.23 21.06
N LYS A 447 0.53 22.19 21.21
CA LYS A 447 0.62 21.37 22.42
C LYS A 447 1.98 20.70 22.51
N VAL A 448 2.49 20.57 23.73
CA VAL A 448 3.66 19.73 24.05
C VAL A 448 3.29 18.76 25.17
N THR A 449 3.74 17.51 25.09
CA THR A 449 3.46 16.46 26.09
C THR A 449 4.66 15.55 26.29
N ILE A 450 4.93 15.15 27.53
CA ILE A 450 5.96 14.15 27.89
C ILE A 450 5.38 12.74 28.05
N LEU A 451 4.09 12.55 27.72
CA LEU A 451 3.36 11.30 27.93
C LEU A 451 3.53 10.32 26.76
N ALA A 452 4.27 9.24 26.98
CA ALA A 452 4.50 8.20 25.98
C ALA A 452 3.21 7.49 25.49
N ARG A 453 3.04 7.40 24.16
CA ARG A 453 1.91 6.76 23.48
C ARG A 453 2.39 5.73 22.46
N GLY A 454 1.64 4.63 22.27
CA GLY A 454 1.87 3.66 21.19
C GLY A 454 3.33 3.19 21.06
N ARG A 455 4.07 3.74 20.08
CA ARG A 455 5.53 3.53 19.87
C ARG A 455 6.39 4.79 20.09
N THR A 456 5.80 5.97 20.27
CA THR A 456 6.48 7.26 20.40
C THR A 456 6.70 7.67 21.87
N GLY A 457 7.62 8.60 22.10
CA GLY A 457 7.88 9.22 23.40
C GLY A 457 6.84 10.29 23.72
N GLY A 458 7.31 11.41 24.28
CA GLY A 458 6.57 12.66 24.20
C GLY A 458 6.46 13.14 22.75
N HIS A 459 5.84 14.31 22.57
CA HIS A 459 5.96 15.07 21.32
C HIS A 459 5.55 16.55 21.51
N ALA A 460 6.20 17.43 20.75
CA ALA A 460 5.69 18.76 20.42
C ALA A 460 4.85 18.71 19.13
N MET A 461 3.58 19.12 19.20
CA MET A 461 2.65 19.15 18.06
C MET A 461 2.55 20.58 17.51
N THR A 462 3.08 20.79 16.30
CA THR A 462 2.79 21.98 15.48
C THR A 462 1.54 21.75 14.63
N VAL A 463 0.78 22.81 14.37
CA VAL A 463 -0.49 22.74 13.63
C VAL A 463 -0.54 23.86 12.59
N PRO A 464 -0.61 23.56 11.28
CA PRO A 464 -0.84 24.58 10.25
C PRO A 464 -2.15 25.33 10.50
N GLU A 465 -2.14 26.66 10.35
CA GLU A 465 -3.37 27.46 10.44
C GLU A 465 -4.20 27.37 9.15
N ASP A 466 -3.54 27.11 8.01
CA ASP A 466 -4.12 26.87 6.69
C ASP A 466 -3.56 25.57 6.08
N ASP A 467 -4.35 24.89 5.25
CA ASP A 467 -3.92 23.70 4.49
C ASP A 467 -3.04 24.11 3.29
N LYS A 468 -1.78 24.48 3.56
CA LYS A 468 -0.79 24.82 2.52
C LYS A 468 -0.28 23.57 1.79
N GLY A 469 -0.44 23.54 0.46
CA GLY A 469 0.15 22.51 -0.40
C GLY A 469 1.61 22.76 -0.82
N LEU A 470 2.15 23.96 -0.57
CA LEU A 470 3.52 24.35 -0.95
C LEU A 470 4.30 24.80 0.30
N MET A 471 5.58 24.46 0.35
CA MET A 471 6.50 24.83 1.42
C MET A 471 7.74 25.52 0.84
N THR A 472 8.15 26.59 1.49
CA THR A 472 9.37 27.34 1.17
C THR A 472 10.61 26.69 1.78
N ARG A 473 11.80 27.02 1.26
CA ARG A 473 13.08 26.58 1.84
C ARG A 473 13.23 27.01 3.30
N SER A 474 12.76 28.20 3.65
CA SER A 474 12.82 28.72 5.02
C SER A 474 11.90 27.93 5.98
N GLU A 475 10.70 27.53 5.52
CA GLU A 475 9.81 26.64 6.28
C GLU A 475 10.43 25.24 6.49
N MET A 476 11.10 24.68 5.47
CA MET A 476 11.83 23.41 5.62
C MET A 476 13.03 23.51 6.58
N ILE A 477 13.81 24.60 6.53
CA ILE A 477 14.90 24.86 7.49
C ILE A 477 14.35 25.00 8.91
N ALA A 478 13.23 25.71 9.10
CA ALA A 478 12.63 25.84 10.43
C ALA A 478 12.19 24.49 11.00
N ARG A 479 11.68 23.58 10.17
CA ARG A 479 11.38 22.19 10.55
C ARG A 479 12.63 21.37 10.87
N LEU A 480 13.76 21.58 10.18
CA LEU A 480 15.05 20.98 10.56
C LEU A 480 15.52 21.49 11.94
N VAL A 481 15.42 22.80 12.20
CA VAL A 481 15.76 23.42 13.50
C VAL A 481 14.87 22.86 14.62
N MET A 482 13.57 22.72 14.38
CA MET A 482 12.65 22.05 15.30
C MET A 482 13.08 20.60 15.56
N ALA A 483 13.33 19.80 14.51
CA ALA A 483 13.70 18.38 14.65
C ALA A 483 15.03 18.19 15.41
N MET A 484 16.01 19.07 15.21
CA MET A 484 17.27 19.01 15.95
C MET A 484 17.17 19.58 17.38
N GLY A 485 16.08 20.27 17.73
CA GLY A 485 15.88 20.93 19.03
C GLY A 485 15.92 19.99 20.24
N GLY A 486 15.29 18.81 20.17
CA GLY A 486 15.29 17.86 21.29
C GLY A 486 16.69 17.32 21.61
N ARG A 487 17.45 16.96 20.57
CA ARG A 487 18.86 16.55 20.73
C ARG A 487 19.75 17.68 21.23
N ALA A 488 19.61 18.89 20.69
CA ALA A 488 20.39 20.04 21.13
C ALA A 488 20.13 20.37 22.61
N ALA A 489 18.89 20.20 23.10
CA ALA A 489 18.57 20.35 24.51
C ALA A 489 19.25 19.29 25.40
N GLU A 490 19.31 18.03 24.95
CA GLU A 490 20.00 16.96 25.68
C GLU A 490 21.50 17.26 25.82
N GLU A 491 22.17 17.61 24.72
CA GLU A 491 23.60 17.89 24.70
C GLU A 491 23.95 19.18 25.50
N LEU A 492 23.07 20.20 25.46
CA LEU A 492 23.25 21.44 26.23
C LEU A 492 23.09 21.24 27.75
N VAL A 493 22.13 20.42 28.18
CA VAL A 493 21.72 20.32 29.60
C VAL A 493 22.32 19.11 30.32
N PHE A 494 22.48 17.97 29.65
CA PHE A 494 23.01 16.73 30.23
C PHE A 494 24.42 16.37 29.72
N HIS A 495 24.91 17.04 28.67
CA HIS A 495 26.22 16.81 28.05
C HIS A 495 26.42 15.42 27.43
N GLU A 496 25.35 14.62 27.36
CA GLU A 496 25.33 13.29 26.75
C GLU A 496 24.04 13.13 25.90
N PRO A 497 24.14 12.85 24.59
CA PRO A 497 22.97 12.59 23.75
C PRO A 497 22.41 11.17 24.01
N THR A 498 21.09 11.04 24.00
CA THR A 498 20.41 9.75 24.17
C THR A 498 20.01 9.11 22.84
N THR A 499 19.52 7.87 22.90
CA THR A 499 18.91 7.18 21.75
C THR A 499 17.48 7.64 21.45
N GLY A 500 16.91 8.55 22.27
CA GLY A 500 15.56 9.10 22.09
C GLY A 500 15.40 9.84 20.77
N ALA A 501 16.36 10.70 20.43
CA ALA A 501 16.38 11.54 19.22
C ALA A 501 16.48 10.79 17.88
N SER A 502 16.44 9.45 17.86
CA SER A 502 16.61 8.64 16.65
C SER A 502 15.52 8.86 15.61
N SER A 503 14.28 9.13 16.04
CA SER A 503 13.16 9.45 15.14
C SER A 503 13.33 10.82 14.49
N ASP A 504 13.87 11.78 15.23
CA ASP A 504 13.99 13.18 14.82
C ASP A 504 15.17 13.37 13.87
N ILE A 505 16.27 12.62 14.10
CA ILE A 505 17.38 12.50 13.16
C ILE A 505 16.92 11.87 11.84
N ASP A 506 16.11 10.82 11.87
CA ASP A 506 15.54 10.20 10.66
C ASP A 506 14.61 11.16 9.90
N MET A 507 13.75 11.91 10.61
CA MET A 507 12.90 12.95 10.02
C MET A 507 13.73 14.09 9.41
N ALA A 508 14.70 14.64 10.15
CA ALA A 508 15.59 15.69 9.69
C ALA A 508 16.40 15.25 8.46
N THR A 509 16.90 14.01 8.46
CA THR A 509 17.63 13.43 7.32
C THR A 509 16.75 13.32 6.08
N LYS A 510 15.48 12.92 6.21
CA LYS A 510 14.53 12.87 5.08
C LYS A 510 14.18 14.25 4.53
N ILE A 511 13.96 15.24 5.41
CA ILE A 511 13.69 16.62 5.01
C ILE A 511 14.93 17.20 4.30
N ALA A 512 16.12 17.09 4.89
CA ALA A 512 17.36 17.59 4.29
C ALA A 512 17.68 16.87 2.96
N ARG A 513 17.45 15.56 2.86
CA ARG A 513 17.64 14.82 1.61
C ARG A 513 16.65 15.25 0.52
N SER A 514 15.34 15.31 0.80
CA SER A 514 14.35 15.77 -0.19
C SER A 514 14.56 17.23 -0.62
N MET A 515 14.96 18.12 0.28
CA MET A 515 15.43 19.47 -0.05
C MET A 515 16.53 19.43 -1.13
N VAL A 516 17.52 18.55 -0.99
CA VAL A 516 18.65 18.44 -1.91
C VAL A 516 18.28 17.70 -3.20
N THR A 517 17.60 16.55 -3.12
CA THR A 517 17.42 15.62 -4.25
C THR A 517 16.11 15.78 -5.01
N GLU A 518 15.03 16.25 -4.39
CA GLU A 518 13.72 16.35 -5.03
C GLU A 518 13.36 17.79 -5.38
N TYR A 519 13.60 18.72 -4.45
CA TYR A 519 13.16 20.11 -4.56
C TYR A 519 14.25 21.06 -5.10
N GLY A 520 15.49 20.59 -5.26
CA GLY A 520 16.59 21.40 -5.81
C GLY A 520 16.97 22.62 -4.95
N MET A 521 16.84 22.49 -3.62
CA MET A 521 17.10 23.53 -2.62
C MET A 521 18.55 23.53 -2.08
N SER A 522 19.47 22.82 -2.75
CA SER A 522 20.93 23.04 -2.64
C SER A 522 21.38 24.01 -3.73
N ALA A 523 22.19 25.00 -3.37
CA ALA A 523 22.79 25.91 -4.34
C ALA A 523 24.16 25.42 -4.86
N LYS A 524 24.67 24.28 -4.38
CA LYS A 524 25.78 23.53 -4.99
C LYS A 524 25.28 22.63 -6.15
N LEU A 525 24.27 21.81 -5.88
CA LEU A 525 23.70 20.87 -6.86
C LEU A 525 22.66 21.51 -7.80
N GLY A 526 21.99 22.58 -7.35
CA GLY A 526 21.07 23.36 -8.16
C GLY A 526 19.68 22.73 -8.32
N ALA A 527 18.89 23.29 -9.25
CA ALA A 527 17.49 22.95 -9.45
C ALA A 527 17.31 21.70 -10.36
N VAL A 528 17.90 20.58 -9.94
CA VAL A 528 17.85 19.29 -10.65
C VAL A 528 17.29 18.23 -9.71
N ARG A 529 16.45 17.32 -10.23
CA ARG A 529 15.96 16.16 -9.48
C ARG A 529 16.96 15.01 -9.59
N TYR A 530 17.44 14.51 -8.45
CA TYR A 530 18.41 13.42 -8.36
C TYR A 530 17.74 12.13 -7.86
N GLY A 531 17.69 11.13 -8.75
CA GLY A 531 17.11 9.81 -8.48
C GLY A 531 15.59 9.72 -8.66
N GLN A 532 15.10 8.49 -8.82
CA GLN A 532 13.69 8.16 -8.94
C GLN A 532 13.17 7.44 -7.69
N GLU A 533 12.08 7.94 -7.10
CA GLU A 533 11.25 7.16 -6.16
C GLU A 533 10.36 6.13 -6.87
N GLY A 534 10.34 6.11 -8.21
CA GLY A 534 9.43 5.30 -9.05
C GLY A 534 9.74 3.79 -9.12
N GLY A 535 10.43 3.22 -8.13
CA GLY A 535 10.62 1.77 -8.05
C GLY A 535 9.38 1.08 -7.49
N ASP A 536 8.81 0.10 -8.21
CA ASP A 536 7.69 -0.71 -7.70
C ASP A 536 8.08 -1.32 -6.33
N PRO A 537 7.36 -0.99 -5.22
CA PRO A 537 7.74 -1.43 -3.87
C PRO A 537 7.88 -2.96 -3.69
N PHE A 538 7.34 -3.73 -4.63
CA PHE A 538 7.44 -5.19 -4.68
C PHE A 538 8.67 -5.72 -5.43
N LEU A 539 9.28 -4.93 -6.33
CA LEU A 539 10.59 -5.21 -6.92
C LEU A 539 11.69 -4.84 -5.92
N GLY A 540 11.74 -5.66 -4.85
CA GLY A 540 12.72 -5.67 -3.75
C GLY A 540 13.58 -4.42 -3.55
N ARG A 541 13.20 -3.58 -2.58
CA ARG A 541 14.02 -2.48 -2.00
C ARG A 541 15.47 -2.86 -1.59
N SER A 542 15.82 -4.14 -1.62
CA SER A 542 17.13 -4.69 -1.25
C SER A 542 18.03 -5.05 -2.43
N MET A 543 17.56 -4.96 -3.69
CA MET A 543 18.29 -5.47 -4.87
C MET A 543 18.71 -4.36 -5.84
N GLY A 544 19.52 -3.41 -5.35
CA GLY A 544 20.38 -2.58 -6.19
C GLY A 544 19.68 -1.76 -7.28
N GLN A 545 18.70 -0.94 -6.93
CA GLN A 545 18.26 0.14 -7.80
C GLN A 545 19.42 1.14 -7.91
N GLN A 546 20.19 1.03 -8.99
CA GLN A 546 21.33 1.91 -9.27
C GLN A 546 20.84 3.35 -9.29
N SER A 547 21.49 4.23 -8.52
CA SER A 547 21.15 5.65 -8.53
C SER A 547 21.43 6.23 -9.92
N ASP A 548 20.51 7.05 -10.44
CA ASP A 548 20.62 7.70 -11.77
C ASP A 548 21.74 8.79 -11.84
N TYR A 549 22.68 8.79 -10.89
CA TYR A 549 23.73 9.80 -10.71
C TYR A 549 25.05 9.16 -10.26
N SER A 550 26.17 9.86 -10.52
CA SER A 550 27.52 9.35 -10.22
C SER A 550 27.81 9.28 -8.72
N HIS A 551 28.81 8.49 -8.33
CA HIS A 551 29.31 8.46 -6.95
C HIS A 551 29.83 9.83 -6.45
N GLU A 552 30.29 10.69 -7.36
CA GLU A 552 30.70 12.05 -7.01
C GLU A 552 29.49 12.91 -6.62
N VAL A 553 28.43 12.89 -7.42
CA VAL A 553 27.15 13.55 -7.08
C VAL A 553 26.55 12.95 -5.81
N ALA A 554 26.65 11.63 -5.59
CA ALA A 554 26.21 10.99 -4.35
C ALA A 554 26.94 11.55 -3.12
N ARG A 555 28.28 11.70 -3.19
CA ARG A 555 29.08 12.34 -2.14
C ARG A 555 28.65 13.79 -1.92
N GLU A 556 28.42 14.55 -2.99
CA GLU A 556 27.97 15.95 -2.86
C GLU A 556 26.58 16.05 -2.20
N ILE A 557 25.64 15.15 -2.52
CA ILE A 557 24.34 15.07 -1.85
C ILE A 557 24.54 14.81 -0.35
N ASP A 558 25.38 13.85 0.03
CA ASP A 558 25.60 13.51 1.44
C ASP A 558 26.37 14.61 2.21
N GLU A 559 27.26 15.35 1.55
CA GLU A 559 27.89 16.57 2.09
C GLU A 559 26.86 17.68 2.35
N GLU A 560 26.00 17.97 1.37
CA GLU A 560 24.96 19.01 1.48
C GLU A 560 23.92 18.67 2.55
N VAL A 561 23.49 17.41 2.63
CA VAL A 561 22.59 16.92 3.68
C VAL A 561 23.22 17.08 5.07
N ARG A 562 24.50 16.72 5.23
CA ARG A 562 25.22 16.95 6.50
C ARG A 562 25.28 18.43 6.84
N ASN A 563 25.64 19.29 5.89
CA ASN A 563 25.75 20.73 6.10
C ASN A 563 24.41 21.34 6.56
N LEU A 564 23.28 20.92 5.97
CA LEU A 564 21.94 21.37 6.38
C LEU A 564 21.59 20.94 7.81
N ILE A 565 21.90 19.69 8.18
CA ILE A 565 21.60 19.16 9.53
C ILE A 565 22.47 19.82 10.59
N GLU A 566 23.78 19.95 10.36
CA GLU A 566 24.70 20.60 11.31
C GLU A 566 24.39 22.10 11.48
N ALA A 567 24.01 22.80 10.41
CA ALA A 567 23.57 24.19 10.50
C ALA A 567 22.26 24.31 11.32
N ALA A 568 21.28 23.43 11.09
CA ALA A 568 20.04 23.41 11.85
C ALA A 568 20.25 23.05 13.33
N HIS A 569 21.18 22.12 13.63
CA HIS A 569 21.56 21.76 15.00
C HIS A 569 22.29 22.90 15.72
N THR A 570 23.20 23.59 15.02
CA THR A 570 23.90 24.78 15.55
C THR A 570 22.93 25.93 15.85
N GLU A 571 21.96 26.17 14.98
CA GLU A 571 20.93 27.20 15.19
C GLU A 571 19.99 26.83 16.34
N ALA A 572 19.58 25.56 16.44
CA ALA A 572 18.82 25.05 17.59
C ALA A 572 19.60 25.24 18.90
N TRP A 573 20.88 24.86 18.93
CA TRP A 573 21.75 25.08 20.10
C TRP A 573 21.81 26.57 20.48
N ALA A 574 22.01 27.46 19.51
CA ALA A 574 22.09 28.89 19.75
C ALA A 574 20.80 29.43 20.40
N ILE A 575 19.62 29.05 19.89
CA ILE A 575 18.31 29.39 20.45
C ILE A 575 18.18 28.88 21.89
N LEU A 576 18.48 27.61 22.14
CA LEU A 576 18.30 26.98 23.46
C LEU A 576 19.28 27.51 24.51
N ASN A 577 20.48 27.91 24.09
CA ASN A 577 21.48 28.53 24.96
C ASN A 577 21.16 30.01 25.26
N GLU A 578 20.60 30.75 24.30
CA GLU A 578 20.13 32.13 24.49
C GLU A 578 18.92 32.20 25.44
N TYR A 579 17.95 31.29 25.28
CA TYR A 579 16.71 31.22 26.06
C TYR A 579 16.74 30.12 27.14
N ARG A 580 17.92 29.82 27.70
CA ARG A 580 18.13 28.70 28.62
C ARG A 580 17.24 28.74 29.87
N ASP A 581 17.05 29.93 30.47
CA ASP A 581 16.18 30.09 31.64
C ASP A 581 14.70 29.78 31.31
N VAL A 582 14.27 30.08 30.08
CA VAL A 582 12.90 29.81 29.60
C VAL A 582 12.71 28.31 29.34
N LEU A 583 13.75 27.61 28.87
CA LEU A 583 13.76 26.15 28.73
C LEU A 583 13.62 25.46 30.09
N ASP A 584 14.31 25.94 31.12
CA ASP A 584 14.23 25.38 32.49
C ASP A 584 12.84 25.59 33.11
N ILE A 585 12.21 26.76 32.88
CA ILE A 585 10.81 27.03 33.28
C ILE A 585 9.85 26.07 32.57
N LEU A 586 10.00 25.93 31.25
CA LEU A 586 9.16 25.05 30.43
C LEU A 586 9.28 23.57 30.86
N ALA A 587 10.51 23.10 31.09
CA ALA A 587 10.75 21.73 31.56
C ALA A 587 10.17 21.50 32.96
N THR A 588 10.19 22.51 33.83
CA THR A 588 9.57 22.43 35.18
C THR A 588 8.04 22.29 35.09
N GLU A 589 7.38 23.17 34.32
CA GLU A 589 5.92 23.10 34.09
C GLU A 589 5.50 21.79 33.38
N LEU A 590 6.34 21.27 32.48
CA LEU A 590 6.14 19.95 31.86
C LEU A 590 6.25 18.79 32.86
N LEU A 591 7.15 18.86 33.83
CA LEU A 591 7.28 17.82 34.86
C LEU A 591 6.07 17.79 35.82
N GLU A 592 5.51 18.96 36.13
CA GLU A 592 4.33 19.12 36.99
C GLU A 592 3.01 18.75 36.30
N ARG A 593 2.78 19.24 35.06
CA ARG A 593 1.49 19.10 34.37
C ARG A 593 1.45 18.01 33.30
N GLU A 594 2.61 17.50 32.90
CA GLU A 594 2.83 16.47 31.88
C GLU A 594 2.41 16.84 30.44
N THR A 595 1.59 17.88 30.26
CA THR A 595 1.10 18.41 28.98
C THR A 595 0.81 19.90 29.13
N LEU A 596 1.25 20.71 28.15
CA LEU A 596 0.99 22.16 28.10
C LEU A 596 0.35 22.52 26.76
N THR A 597 -0.60 23.46 26.80
CA THR A 597 -1.33 23.95 25.62
C THR A 597 -0.75 25.26 25.11
N ARG A 598 -1.09 25.68 23.87
CA ARG A 598 -0.69 26.97 23.29
C ARG A 598 -0.92 28.16 24.25
N LYS A 599 -2.04 28.16 24.99
CA LYS A 599 -2.39 29.22 25.98
C LYS A 599 -1.45 29.25 27.20
N ASP A 600 -0.72 28.17 27.46
CA ASP A 600 0.30 28.10 28.51
C ASP A 600 1.68 28.46 27.95
N LEU A 601 2.00 27.96 26.76
CA LEU A 601 3.22 28.30 26.02
C LEU A 601 3.32 29.81 25.72
N GLU A 602 2.22 30.48 25.36
CA GLU A 602 2.16 31.93 25.14
C GLU A 602 2.53 32.75 26.40
N LYS A 603 2.34 32.19 27.61
CA LYS A 603 2.74 32.84 28.87
C LYS A 603 4.23 32.60 29.16
N ILE A 604 4.69 31.38 28.94
CA ILE A 604 6.09 30.97 29.18
C ILE A 604 7.03 31.71 28.21
N PHE A 605 6.68 31.74 26.93
CA PHE A 605 7.51 32.29 25.86
C PHE A 605 7.28 33.79 25.56
N HIS A 606 6.64 34.55 26.46
CA HIS A 606 6.34 35.97 26.24
C HIS A 606 7.59 36.84 25.98
N SER A 607 8.76 36.36 26.40
CA SER A 607 10.07 37.03 26.25
C SER A 607 10.93 36.46 25.10
N VAL A 608 10.43 35.50 24.32
CA VAL A 608 11.19 34.86 23.23
C VAL A 608 11.00 35.65 21.94
N GLU A 609 12.07 36.27 21.45
CA GLU A 609 12.04 36.99 20.17
C GLU A 609 12.17 36.02 18.98
N LYS A 610 11.48 36.33 17.88
CA LYS A 610 11.56 35.55 16.65
C LYS A 610 12.90 35.79 15.94
N ARG A 611 13.59 34.70 15.57
CA ARG A 611 14.85 34.73 14.81
C ARG A 611 14.65 35.40 13.43
N PRO A 612 15.70 36.02 12.85
CA PRO A 612 15.62 36.56 11.49
C PRO A 612 15.34 35.44 10.47
N ARG A 613 14.55 35.75 9.42
CA ARG A 613 14.17 34.77 8.39
C ARG A 613 15.40 34.31 7.61
N ILE A 614 15.64 33.00 7.56
CA ILE A 614 16.76 32.40 6.83
C ILE A 614 16.40 32.29 5.35
N THR A 615 16.62 33.37 4.60
CA THR A 615 16.27 33.49 3.16
C THR A 615 17.47 33.40 2.22
N ALA A 616 18.70 33.37 2.75
CA ALA A 616 19.92 33.31 1.94
C ALA A 616 20.02 31.98 1.16
N PHE A 617 20.15 32.09 -0.17
CA PHE A 617 20.26 30.97 -1.11
C PHE A 617 21.03 31.42 -2.37
N ASN A 618 22.35 31.59 -2.24
CA ASN A 618 23.14 32.37 -3.21
C ASN A 618 24.58 31.87 -3.48
N ASP A 619 24.84 30.56 -3.45
CA ASP A 619 26.18 30.02 -3.77
C ASP A 619 26.60 30.29 -5.23
N PHE A 620 25.64 30.41 -6.16
CA PHE A 620 25.88 30.78 -7.56
C PHE A 620 26.17 32.28 -7.80
N GLY A 621 26.30 33.11 -6.76
CA GLY A 621 26.84 34.48 -6.80
C GLY A 621 26.04 35.57 -7.54
N HIS A 622 25.19 35.22 -8.51
CA HIS A 622 24.55 36.15 -9.45
C HIS A 622 23.01 36.16 -9.38
N ARG A 623 22.41 35.40 -8.46
CA ARG A 623 20.96 35.34 -8.27
C ARG A 623 20.53 36.30 -7.14
N THR A 624 20.44 37.60 -7.45
CA THR A 624 19.86 38.58 -6.52
C THR A 624 18.33 38.57 -6.61
N PRO A 625 17.60 38.41 -5.49
CA PRO A 625 16.15 38.62 -5.46
C PRO A 625 15.78 40.03 -5.89
N SER A 626 14.56 40.23 -6.40
CA SER A 626 14.06 41.56 -6.73
C SER A 626 13.46 42.22 -5.49
N ASP A 627 13.78 43.50 -5.26
CA ASP A 627 13.16 44.32 -4.20
C ASP A 627 11.68 44.68 -4.49
N LYS A 628 11.17 44.33 -5.67
CA LYS A 628 9.76 44.55 -6.02
C LYS A 628 8.89 43.49 -5.34
N PRO A 629 7.89 43.86 -4.53
CA PRO A 629 7.00 42.89 -3.90
C PRO A 629 6.15 42.15 -4.95
N PRO A 630 5.62 40.96 -4.62
CA PRO A 630 4.64 40.26 -5.45
C PRO A 630 3.42 41.13 -5.77
N VAL A 631 2.74 40.82 -6.88
CA VAL A 631 1.45 41.45 -7.20
C VAL A 631 0.40 41.04 -6.17
N LYS A 632 -0.35 42.02 -5.65
CA LYS A 632 -1.45 41.78 -4.71
C LYS A 632 -2.59 41.02 -5.40
N THR A 633 -3.14 40.04 -4.71
CA THR A 633 -4.31 39.28 -5.14
C THR A 633 -5.58 40.16 -5.18
N PRO A 634 -6.62 39.79 -5.95
CA PRO A 634 -7.91 40.50 -5.93
C PRO A 634 -8.52 40.60 -4.52
N ARG A 635 -8.25 39.62 -3.65
CA ARG A 635 -8.71 39.59 -2.25
C ARG A 635 -7.96 40.62 -1.40
N GLU A 636 -6.63 40.67 -1.48
CA GLU A 636 -5.84 41.69 -0.76
C GLU A 636 -6.17 43.11 -1.23
N LEU A 637 -6.36 43.30 -2.55
CA LEU A 637 -6.81 44.56 -3.11
C LEU A 637 -8.23 44.95 -2.65
N ALA A 638 -9.15 44.00 -2.51
CA ALA A 638 -10.48 44.27 -1.96
C ALA A 638 -10.41 44.68 -0.48
N VAL A 639 -9.60 44.00 0.33
CA VAL A 639 -9.34 44.36 1.74
C VAL A 639 -8.77 45.79 1.84
N GLU A 640 -7.79 46.12 1.01
CA GLU A 640 -7.19 47.46 0.95
C GLU A 640 -8.16 48.55 0.48
N ARG A 641 -9.10 48.21 -0.42
CA ARG A 641 -10.18 49.12 -0.86
C ARG A 641 -11.38 49.18 0.12
N GLY A 642 -11.41 48.38 1.18
CA GLY A 642 -12.56 48.25 2.07
C GLY A 642 -13.80 47.64 1.41
N GLU A 643 -13.61 46.93 0.30
CA GLU A 643 -14.67 46.24 -0.44
C GLU A 643 -15.03 44.92 0.26
N PRO A 644 -16.28 44.44 0.13
CA PRO A 644 -16.62 43.09 0.58
C PRO A 644 -15.71 42.09 -0.13
N LEU A 645 -15.13 41.17 0.64
CA LEU A 645 -14.24 40.12 0.12
C LEU A 645 -14.91 39.44 -1.10
N PRO A 646 -14.22 39.30 -2.25
CA PRO A 646 -14.77 38.57 -3.38
C PRO A 646 -15.12 37.17 -2.91
N GLN A 647 -16.42 36.87 -2.90
CA GLN A 647 -16.90 35.53 -2.57
C GLN A 647 -16.34 34.58 -3.63
N HIS A 648 -15.93 33.37 -3.21
CA HIS A 648 -15.82 32.28 -4.16
C HIS A 648 -17.24 32.10 -4.73
N GLN A 649 -17.42 32.54 -5.97
CA GLN A 649 -18.53 32.03 -6.75
C GLN A 649 -18.19 30.56 -6.95
N PRO A 650 -19.00 29.60 -6.45
CA PRO A 650 -18.93 28.26 -7.02
C PRO A 650 -19.09 28.41 -8.54
N GLU A 651 -18.41 27.57 -9.31
CA GLU A 651 -18.66 27.53 -10.75
C GLU A 651 -20.17 27.39 -10.99
N PRO A 652 -20.73 27.98 -12.05
CA PRO A 652 -22.17 28.11 -12.20
C PRO A 652 -22.83 26.74 -12.36
N VAL A 653 -23.16 26.13 -11.23
CA VAL A 653 -23.91 24.88 -11.10
C VAL A 653 -25.16 25.06 -11.96
N PHE A 654 -25.30 24.23 -12.99
CA PHE A 654 -26.39 24.36 -13.97
C PHE A 654 -27.73 24.41 -13.25
N ALA A 655 -28.31 25.61 -13.17
CA ALA A 655 -29.32 25.93 -12.17
C ALA A 655 -30.51 24.97 -12.28
N HIS A 656 -30.85 24.33 -11.15
CA HIS A 656 -31.99 23.45 -11.06
C HIS A 656 -33.29 24.21 -11.42
N GLN A 657 -33.76 24.04 -12.65
CA GLN A 657 -35.18 24.18 -12.93
C GLN A 657 -35.90 23.00 -12.27
N GLN A 658 -36.14 23.12 -10.97
CA GLN A 658 -37.16 22.32 -10.31
C GLN A 658 -38.47 22.56 -11.05
N SER A 659 -39.04 21.51 -11.60
CA SER A 659 -40.33 21.51 -12.27
C SER A 659 -41.46 21.65 -11.24
N SER A 660 -41.56 22.82 -10.62
CA SER A 660 -42.71 23.23 -9.83
C SER A 660 -43.93 23.25 -10.74
N GLN A 661 -44.75 22.20 -10.66
CA GLN A 661 -46.10 22.17 -11.24
C GLN A 661 -47.00 23.16 -10.47
N GLN A 662 -46.79 24.46 -10.71
CA GLN A 662 -47.77 25.49 -10.39
C GLN A 662 -48.51 25.84 -11.67
N ALA A 663 -49.83 25.60 -11.65
CA ALA A 663 -50.71 25.93 -12.76
C ALA A 663 -50.68 27.45 -13.01
N GLN A 664 -50.16 27.86 -14.17
CA GLN A 664 -50.24 29.26 -14.60
C GLN A 664 -51.68 29.57 -15.04
N PRO A 665 -52.24 30.74 -14.66
CA PRO A 665 -53.50 31.21 -15.22
C PRO A 665 -53.34 31.48 -16.72
N GLN A 666 -54.36 31.14 -17.51
CA GLN A 666 -54.38 31.42 -18.95
C GLN A 666 -54.33 32.94 -19.21
N GLN A 667 -53.24 33.42 -19.82
CA GLN A 667 -53.24 34.71 -20.52
C GLN A 667 -53.31 34.47 -22.02
N GLN A 668 -54.40 34.89 -22.65
CA GLN A 668 -54.53 34.95 -24.10
C GLN A 668 -53.66 36.09 -24.64
N TYR A 669 -52.81 35.79 -25.62
CA TYR A 669 -52.18 36.79 -26.50
C TYR A 669 -52.58 36.54 -27.96
N PRO A 670 -52.62 37.57 -28.82
CA PRO A 670 -53.27 37.48 -30.13
C PRO A 670 -52.41 36.77 -31.19
N GLN A 671 -53.07 36.06 -32.11
CA GLN A 671 -52.48 35.39 -33.28
C GLN A 671 -51.89 36.39 -34.29
N PRO A 672 -50.66 36.16 -34.79
CA PRO A 672 -50.18 36.70 -36.07
C PRO A 672 -50.32 35.67 -37.22
N VAL A 673 -50.43 36.19 -38.44
CA VAL A 673 -50.84 35.43 -39.65
C VAL A 673 -49.66 34.69 -40.31
N ALA A 674 -49.93 33.52 -40.91
CA ALA A 674 -48.95 32.69 -41.62
C ALA A 674 -48.59 33.19 -43.03
N PRO A 675 -47.43 32.76 -43.57
CA PRO A 675 -47.32 32.44 -45.00
C PRO A 675 -46.82 31.00 -45.29
N ALA A 676 -46.85 30.63 -46.56
CA ALA A 676 -46.95 29.24 -47.04
C ALA A 676 -45.64 28.49 -47.35
N ASN A 677 -45.78 27.17 -47.54
CA ASN A 677 -44.75 26.18 -47.91
C ASN A 677 -43.98 26.48 -49.21
N GLY A 678 -42.74 25.97 -49.30
CA GLY A 678 -42.05 25.73 -50.57
C GLY A 678 -40.61 25.19 -50.44
N TYR A 679 -40.42 23.87 -50.53
CA TYR A 679 -39.10 23.26 -50.74
C TYR A 679 -38.73 23.24 -52.23
N PRO A 680 -37.44 23.38 -52.57
CA PRO A 680 -36.84 22.50 -53.58
C PRO A 680 -35.54 21.80 -53.12
N GLN A 681 -35.11 20.83 -53.94
CA GLN A 681 -34.03 19.85 -53.73
C GLN A 681 -32.60 20.40 -53.98
N PRO A 682 -31.55 19.67 -53.55
CA PRO A 682 -30.14 20.07 -53.77
C PRO A 682 -29.58 19.63 -55.14
N ASP A 683 -28.62 20.39 -55.65
CA ASP A 683 -27.81 20.06 -56.84
C ASP A 683 -26.30 20.31 -56.56
N PRO A 684 -25.35 19.50 -57.04
CA PRO A 684 -23.99 19.47 -56.50
C PRO A 684 -22.95 20.18 -57.38
N SER A 685 -22.31 21.23 -56.87
CA SER A 685 -21.08 21.76 -57.49
C SER A 685 -20.22 22.66 -56.56
N ARG A 686 -19.26 22.07 -55.83
CA ARG A 686 -17.95 22.69 -55.52
C ARG A 686 -16.98 21.68 -54.86
N PRO A 687 -15.67 21.66 -55.20
CA PRO A 687 -14.71 20.72 -54.61
C PRO A 687 -14.29 21.11 -53.18
N GLN A 688 -14.05 20.10 -52.33
CA GLN A 688 -13.41 20.29 -51.03
C GLN A 688 -11.90 20.54 -51.19
N GLY A 689 -11.42 21.67 -50.69
CA GLY A 689 -10.00 21.87 -50.37
C GLY A 689 -9.76 21.55 -48.89
N GLY A 690 -8.82 20.67 -48.60
CA GLY A 690 -8.48 20.29 -47.22
C GLY A 690 -7.78 21.42 -46.47
N ILE A 691 -8.27 21.77 -45.28
CA ILE A 691 -7.64 22.74 -44.39
C ILE A 691 -6.66 22.00 -43.48
N ALA A 692 -5.36 22.19 -43.70
CA ALA A 692 -4.34 21.78 -42.73
C ALA A 692 -4.38 22.73 -41.53
N GLN A 693 -4.45 22.18 -40.31
CA GLN A 693 -4.37 22.96 -39.08
C GLN A 693 -2.92 23.47 -38.87
N PRO A 694 -2.71 24.76 -38.53
CA PRO A 694 -1.39 25.24 -38.13
C PRO A 694 -1.01 24.68 -36.75
N ARG A 695 0.27 24.33 -36.56
CA ARG A 695 0.81 23.93 -35.25
C ARG A 695 0.86 25.14 -34.30
N PRO A 696 0.65 24.97 -32.98
CA PRO A 696 0.86 26.04 -32.01
C PRO A 696 2.32 26.50 -31.98
N ASP A 697 2.53 27.82 -32.00
CA ASP A 697 3.84 28.45 -31.90
C ASP A 697 4.15 28.75 -30.43
N TYR A 698 5.07 27.99 -29.82
CA TYR A 698 5.58 28.26 -28.48
C TYR A 698 6.72 29.27 -28.59
N GLY A 699 6.39 30.54 -28.38
CA GLY A 699 7.24 31.69 -28.71
C GLY A 699 8.66 31.64 -28.12
N ALA A 700 9.63 31.28 -28.95
CA ALA A 700 11.04 31.50 -28.68
C ALA A 700 11.43 32.98 -28.93
N PRO A 701 12.34 33.57 -28.14
CA PRO A 701 12.82 34.92 -28.39
C PRO A 701 13.46 35.09 -29.77
N ALA A 702 13.32 36.27 -30.37
CA ALA A 702 13.90 36.59 -31.67
C ALA A 702 15.44 36.39 -31.65
N GLY A 703 15.94 35.50 -32.50
CA GLY A 703 17.36 35.18 -32.63
C GLY A 703 17.82 33.87 -31.96
N TRP A 704 16.94 33.10 -31.33
CA TRP A 704 17.30 31.79 -30.77
C TRP A 704 17.19 30.65 -31.81
N SER A 705 18.21 29.80 -31.89
CA SER A 705 18.19 28.56 -32.69
C SER A 705 18.91 27.42 -31.97
N ALA A 706 18.28 26.25 -31.88
CA ALA A 706 18.89 25.06 -31.31
C ALA A 706 19.92 24.44 -32.28
N PRO A 707 21.09 23.96 -31.81
CA PRO A 707 22.04 23.25 -32.65
C PRO A 707 21.43 21.99 -33.29
N GLY A 708 21.54 21.85 -34.60
CA GLY A 708 21.12 20.65 -35.35
C GLY A 708 19.82 20.76 -36.15
N TRP A 709 19.17 21.92 -36.20
CA TRP A 709 18.00 22.17 -37.06
C TRP A 709 18.35 23.08 -38.25
N PRO A 710 17.83 22.82 -39.47
CA PRO A 710 18.08 23.66 -40.63
C PRO A 710 17.38 25.04 -40.52
N PRO A 711 17.93 26.11 -41.14
CA PRO A 711 17.33 27.45 -41.10
C PRO A 711 15.93 27.53 -41.73
N ARG A 712 15.13 28.51 -41.29
CA ARG A 712 13.85 28.87 -41.93
C ARG A 712 14.12 29.76 -43.16
N ASP A 713 14.05 29.19 -44.36
CA ASP A 713 14.15 29.96 -45.60
C ASP A 713 12.93 30.86 -45.85
N SER A 714 13.19 32.06 -46.35
CA SER A 714 12.19 33.10 -46.60
C SER A 714 12.06 33.44 -48.09
N GLY A 715 10.84 33.30 -48.64
CA GLY A 715 10.47 33.80 -49.97
C GLY A 715 10.71 32.79 -51.09
N GLY A 716 9.71 32.61 -51.96
CA GLY A 716 9.76 31.64 -53.05
C GLY A 716 9.48 32.26 -54.42
N GLN A 717 9.54 31.41 -55.45
CA GLN A 717 8.96 31.57 -56.80
C GLN A 717 8.87 30.15 -57.40
N GLY A 718 7.81 29.85 -58.16
CA GLY A 718 7.53 28.49 -58.64
C GLY A 718 7.56 28.35 -60.16
N GLN A 719 7.47 27.10 -60.66
CA GLN A 719 6.99 26.81 -62.01
C GLN A 719 6.52 25.34 -62.17
N GLU A 720 5.93 25.06 -63.33
CA GLU A 720 5.04 23.93 -63.62
C GLU A 720 5.76 22.64 -64.08
N GLY A 721 5.06 21.49 -64.11
CA GLY A 721 5.54 20.30 -64.82
C GLY A 721 4.69 19.02 -64.64
N ARG A 722 4.00 18.57 -65.71
CA ARG A 722 3.30 17.27 -65.78
C ARG A 722 4.27 16.11 -66.07
N TYR A 723 3.97 14.88 -65.63
CA TYR A 723 3.46 13.78 -66.50
C TYR A 723 3.29 12.44 -65.75
N SER A 724 2.58 11.51 -66.37
CA SER A 724 2.11 10.20 -65.87
C SER A 724 2.99 9.01 -66.27
N GLY A 725 3.00 7.92 -65.49
CA GLY A 725 3.29 6.57 -66.03
C GLY A 725 3.86 5.51 -65.06
N THR A 726 3.04 4.51 -64.71
CA THR A 726 3.46 3.13 -64.32
C THR A 726 3.90 2.34 -65.57
N PRO A 727 4.71 1.23 -65.51
CA PRO A 727 4.58 0.14 -64.53
C PRO A 727 5.86 -0.59 -64.03
N ASN A 728 5.65 -1.46 -63.04
CA ASN A 728 6.56 -2.48 -62.48
C ASN A 728 6.82 -3.63 -63.50
N PRO A 729 7.92 -4.43 -63.43
CA PRO A 729 8.02 -5.56 -62.48
C PRO A 729 9.44 -5.92 -61.97
N GLY A 730 9.56 -6.68 -60.86
CA GLY A 730 10.83 -7.38 -60.53
C GLY A 730 11.07 -7.84 -59.07
N ASN A 731 10.61 -9.04 -58.74
CA ASN A 731 11.03 -9.96 -57.66
C ASN A 731 12.58 -10.16 -57.58
N GLU A 732 13.27 -10.66 -56.54
CA GLU A 732 12.97 -11.18 -55.18
C GLU A 732 14.29 -11.43 -54.38
N TRP A 733 14.21 -11.61 -53.05
CA TRP A 733 15.10 -12.42 -52.14
C TRP A 733 16.64 -12.21 -51.99
N ASN A 734 17.05 -11.69 -50.81
CA ASN A 734 17.95 -12.22 -49.73
C ASN A 734 18.88 -13.47 -49.99
N PRO A 735 19.98 -13.77 -49.22
CA PRO A 735 20.41 -13.28 -47.88
C PRO A 735 21.98 -13.06 -47.76
N PRO A 736 22.72 -13.23 -46.61
CA PRO A 736 24.06 -12.63 -46.39
C PRO A 736 25.27 -13.59 -46.47
N HIS A 737 26.51 -13.06 -46.33
CA HIS A 737 27.77 -13.84 -46.36
C HIS A 737 28.74 -13.56 -45.20
N GLU A 738 29.45 -14.62 -44.81
CA GLU A 738 30.47 -14.71 -43.74
C GLU A 738 31.92 -14.86 -44.26
N GLN A 739 32.87 -14.37 -43.45
CA GLN A 739 34.19 -14.93 -43.12
C GLN A 739 35.37 -15.13 -44.14
N ARG A 740 36.53 -14.54 -43.74
CA ARG A 740 37.95 -15.05 -43.78
C ARG A 740 38.73 -15.06 -45.14
N PRO A 741 40.08 -15.28 -45.18
CA PRO A 741 41.07 -15.62 -44.10
C PRO A 741 42.43 -14.82 -44.06
N SER A 742 43.25 -15.08 -43.02
CA SER A 742 44.76 -15.10 -42.87
C SER A 742 45.68 -14.19 -43.73
N GLY A 743 46.76 -13.55 -43.25
CA GLY A 743 47.58 -13.66 -42.01
C GLY A 743 48.75 -12.63 -42.05
N ASP A 744 49.92 -12.68 -41.39
CA ASP A 744 50.58 -13.52 -40.35
C ASP A 744 51.82 -12.74 -39.76
N GLU A 745 52.73 -13.41 -38.99
CA GLU A 745 54.06 -13.00 -38.42
C GLU A 745 54.16 -12.25 -37.05
N ASP A 746 55.05 -12.81 -36.20
CA ASP A 746 55.57 -12.48 -34.85
C ASP A 746 57.10 -12.88 -34.89
N PRO A 747 58.03 -12.71 -33.91
CA PRO A 747 57.96 -12.15 -32.54
C PRO A 747 59.15 -11.23 -32.12
N GLN A 748 59.15 -10.70 -30.86
CA GLN A 748 60.22 -10.92 -29.84
C GLN A 748 60.24 -9.96 -28.59
N THR A 749 60.27 -10.60 -27.41
CA THR A 749 61.07 -10.26 -26.19
C THR A 749 60.71 -9.16 -25.15
N ARG A 750 60.27 -9.66 -23.98
CA ARG A 750 60.80 -9.49 -22.59
C ARG A 750 60.02 -8.64 -21.54
N PRO A 751 60.10 -9.01 -20.23
CA PRO A 751 59.19 -8.53 -19.17
C PRO A 751 59.87 -7.74 -18.03
N TRP A 752 59.09 -7.23 -17.07
CA TRP A 752 59.61 -6.73 -15.77
C TRP A 752 58.68 -7.06 -14.57
N ARG A 753 59.24 -7.12 -13.35
CA ARG A 753 58.61 -7.66 -12.11
C ARG A 753 58.50 -6.61 -10.99
N GLY A 754 57.32 -6.50 -10.35
CA GLY A 754 57.12 -6.27 -8.90
C GLY A 754 57.78 -5.04 -8.20
N PRO A 755 57.70 -4.93 -6.86
CA PRO A 755 57.07 -5.87 -5.89
C PRO A 755 56.00 -5.26 -4.96
N ASP A 756 55.15 -6.16 -4.44
CA ASP A 756 54.58 -6.35 -3.09
C ASP A 756 54.58 -5.22 -2.04
N GLY A 757 53.48 -5.15 -1.28
CA GLY A 757 53.38 -4.35 -0.04
C GLY A 757 52.03 -4.51 0.67
N SER A 758 51.87 -5.55 1.49
CA SER A 758 50.67 -5.80 2.32
C SER A 758 50.82 -5.27 3.75
N ASN A 759 49.76 -4.67 4.29
CA ASN A 759 49.29 -4.90 5.66
C ASN A 759 47.86 -4.39 5.85
#